data_AF-A0A1V6DA54-F1
#
_entry.id   AF-A0A1V6DA54-F1
#
_cell.length_a   1.000
_cell.length_b   1.000
_cell.length_c   1.000
_cell.angle_alpha   90.00
_cell.angle_beta   90.00
_cell.angle_gamma   90.00
#
_symmetry.space_group_name_H-M   'P 1'
#
loop_
_entity.id
_entity.type
_entity.pdbx_description
1 polymer ?
#
loop_
_entity_poly.entity_id
_entity_poly.type
_entity_poly.pdbx_seq_one_letter_code
_entity_poly.pdbx_strand_id
1 'polypeptide(L)'
;MRQVLLAVVLMGAALSAGVQGQTKPAQPATAPASRPDDAHADQPSVFDLPRLQRDYALINASVAALFKQGKYDQAEQRIRFALRLVPHDVASHYNLACALARQGKADDALAALSRAVELGYNDRNHMAGDGDLASLHERPEFKALVDKSVTAKPDLDARWHFTCKPGPVADGQALVTESDTAWDARVGLFRVLFSFPPKSDAPIAAGYGQAGDLLRTWQKEGTAAGNHGDLYDNHDSDHANMHFKTFPQLTRVEYSEQAKKRHLHHGLQATFLFAHPTIGNSSTALTSGPFWRSQPRHALTTPRGPFVLLAQYLSNHLYVYPEHRDHDGGRDGADKKGHGDVLPANTPFMIISQGSSGSDVAFLDAAAATLAAFRPEVKQKLIQSHLLMPTVQMIFRMSNKMVQSEGDYLTGKAHPTAFDSKQLDPAKMVRMAHDLQADALPPVVQIRVTEEDQPVSGVDYFDVPGRGERLFDTPFAVARVARSLRYTRRMVVSAEGSKDPQNKPLKYHWAVLRGDAARIKINPLKPDGSSVELLISHHERRPVLEGSELESNRVDIGAFVHNGQHYSAPAFISLTYLDNQERTYDKSGRLLSVDYAAAARHYVDPALELPKKWRDEYHYDSSGKLTGWTRVRGQDRQVFTPEGKLLVKAGEAGQASQTREVRYAPQGKPGQAPTLEQQ
;
A
#
# COMPACT_ATOMS: atom_id res chain seq x y z
N MET A 1 4.62 16.16 10.85
CA MET A 1 3.95 15.77 9.59
C MET A 1 4.83 15.90 8.35
N ARG A 2 5.65 16.95 8.21
CA ARG A 2 6.73 16.99 7.19
C ARG A 2 7.61 15.72 7.20
N GLN A 3 7.94 15.16 8.37
CA GLN A 3 8.66 13.89 8.50
C GLN A 3 7.87 12.63 8.06
N VAL A 4 6.53 12.66 8.04
CA VAL A 4 5.69 11.54 7.59
C VAL A 4 5.60 11.52 6.05
N LEU A 5 5.48 12.70 5.42
CA LEU A 5 5.70 12.82 3.97
C LEU A 5 7.16 12.47 3.61
N LEU A 6 8.14 12.86 4.44
CA LEU A 6 9.54 12.50 4.23
C LEU A 6 9.81 11.00 4.37
N ALA A 7 9.05 10.27 5.20
CA ALA A 7 9.13 8.81 5.32
C ALA A 7 8.61 8.11 4.05
N VAL A 8 7.57 8.65 3.41
CA VAL A 8 7.12 8.21 2.08
C VAL A 8 8.19 8.48 1.01
N VAL A 9 8.87 9.63 1.10
CA VAL A 9 9.96 10.03 0.18
C VAL A 9 11.21 9.15 0.33
N LEU A 10 11.59 8.77 1.55
CA LEU A 10 12.81 7.98 1.81
C LEU A 10 12.67 6.49 1.44
N MET A 11 11.46 5.92 1.47
CA MET A 11 11.23 4.53 1.07
C MET A 11 11.23 4.30 -0.45
N GLY A 12 11.00 5.34 -1.26
CA GLY A 12 11.11 5.26 -2.72
C GLY A 12 12.53 4.90 -3.21
N ALA A 13 13.56 5.21 -2.41
CA ALA A 13 14.95 4.91 -2.75
C ALA A 13 15.38 3.46 -2.43
N ALA A 14 14.69 2.76 -1.52
CA ALA A 14 15.08 1.42 -1.06
C ALA A 14 14.50 0.26 -1.91
N LEU A 15 13.53 0.54 -2.79
CA LEU A 15 12.88 -0.46 -3.65
C LEU A 15 13.58 -0.68 -5.00
N SER A 16 14.70 -0.01 -5.26
CA SER A 16 15.51 -0.18 -6.48
C SER A 16 16.56 -1.29 -6.39
N ALA A 17 16.72 -1.93 -5.23
CA ALA A 17 17.67 -3.03 -5.01
C ALA A 17 16.92 -4.34 -4.72
N GLY A 18 16.48 -5.04 -5.76
CA GLY A 18 15.83 -6.34 -5.55
C GLY A 18 15.15 -6.99 -6.74
N VAL A 19 15.72 -6.92 -7.96
CA VAL A 19 15.30 -7.80 -9.06
C VAL A 19 16.54 -8.21 -9.86
N GLN A 20 17.17 -9.32 -9.48
CA GLN A 20 18.05 -10.09 -10.37
C GLN A 20 17.46 -11.49 -10.49
N GLY A 21 16.75 -11.73 -11.59
CA GLY A 21 16.25 -13.04 -12.00
C GLY A 21 16.25 -13.08 -13.52
N GLN A 22 17.19 -13.84 -14.08
CA GLN A 22 17.42 -13.95 -15.52
C GLN A 22 16.22 -14.62 -16.22
N THR A 23 15.63 -13.93 -17.20
CA THR A 23 14.86 -14.58 -18.27
C THR A 23 15.51 -14.23 -19.60
N LYS A 24 15.81 -15.28 -20.39
CA LYS A 24 16.38 -15.21 -21.75
C LYS A 24 15.56 -14.23 -22.62
N PRO A 25 16.19 -13.41 -23.49
CA PRO A 25 15.46 -12.47 -24.32
C PRO A 25 14.65 -13.19 -25.41
N ALA A 26 13.36 -12.89 -25.48
CA ALA A 26 12.57 -13.15 -26.68
C ALA A 26 13.07 -12.23 -27.81
N GLN A 27 13.14 -12.77 -29.04
CA GLN A 27 13.56 -12.05 -30.24
C GLN A 27 12.67 -10.81 -30.48
N PRO A 28 13.23 -9.68 -30.92
CA PRO A 28 12.45 -8.46 -31.15
C PRO A 28 11.54 -8.65 -32.36
N ALA A 29 10.24 -8.40 -32.15
CA ALA A 29 9.30 -8.18 -33.24
C ALA A 29 9.77 -6.95 -34.05
N THR A 30 9.82 -7.11 -35.37
CA THR A 30 10.17 -6.08 -36.35
C THR A 30 9.28 -4.85 -36.20
N ALA A 31 9.88 -3.67 -36.06
CA ALA A 31 9.20 -2.39 -36.00
C ALA A 31 8.51 -2.06 -37.35
N PRO A 32 7.34 -1.41 -37.35
CA PRO A 32 6.78 -0.85 -38.57
C PRO A 32 7.59 0.38 -39.00
N ALA A 33 7.70 0.56 -40.32
CA ALA A 33 8.44 1.63 -40.96
C ALA A 33 7.91 3.03 -40.58
N SER A 34 8.84 3.94 -40.28
CA SER A 34 8.63 5.36 -40.00
C SER A 34 8.09 6.11 -41.23
N ARG A 35 7.13 7.01 -41.02
CA ARG A 35 6.86 8.11 -41.96
C ARG A 35 7.70 9.35 -41.57
N PRO A 36 8.19 10.11 -42.56
CA PRO A 36 8.81 11.42 -42.34
C PRO A 36 7.71 12.50 -42.25
N ASP A 37 8.01 13.58 -41.54
CA ASP A 37 7.17 14.75 -41.22
C ASP A 37 6.31 14.60 -39.96
N ASP A 38 6.86 15.03 -38.81
CA ASP A 38 6.09 15.59 -37.68
C ASP A 38 7.04 16.46 -36.82
N ALA A 39 7.21 17.71 -37.23
CA ALA A 39 7.71 18.77 -36.38
C ALA A 39 6.66 19.03 -35.29
N HIS A 40 7.09 18.99 -34.02
CA HIS A 40 6.30 18.84 -32.77
C HIS A 40 5.96 17.38 -32.43
N ALA A 41 6.94 16.63 -31.92
CA ALA A 41 6.64 15.38 -31.22
C ALA A 41 5.74 15.70 -30.02
N ASP A 42 4.48 15.25 -30.07
CA ASP A 42 3.50 15.35 -28.99
C ASP A 42 4.18 14.98 -27.65
N GLN A 43 4.22 15.91 -26.71
CA GLN A 43 4.61 15.59 -25.34
C GLN A 43 3.69 14.45 -24.86
N PRO A 44 4.24 13.39 -24.23
CA PRO A 44 3.39 12.28 -23.79
C PRO A 44 2.33 12.78 -22.82
N SER A 45 1.22 12.05 -22.71
CA SER A 45 0.21 12.41 -21.74
C SER A 45 0.79 12.40 -20.32
N VAL A 46 0.36 13.33 -19.45
CA VAL A 46 0.71 13.26 -18.02
C VAL A 46 0.32 11.89 -17.43
N PHE A 47 -0.76 11.30 -17.93
CA PHE A 47 -1.26 9.99 -17.53
C PHE A 47 -0.34 8.83 -17.94
N ASP A 48 0.60 9.03 -18.87
CA ASP A 48 1.60 8.04 -19.25
C ASP A 48 2.84 8.07 -18.34
N LEU A 49 3.03 9.12 -17.55
CA LEU A 49 4.23 9.30 -16.73
C LEU A 49 4.54 8.16 -15.75
N PRO A 50 3.59 7.53 -15.06
CA PRO A 50 3.90 6.40 -14.18
C PRO A 50 4.57 5.24 -14.94
N ARG A 51 4.12 4.99 -16.17
CA ARG A 51 4.69 3.97 -17.05
C ARG A 51 6.02 4.44 -17.62
N LEU A 52 6.08 5.65 -18.16
CA LEU A 52 7.29 6.21 -18.77
C LEU A 52 8.44 6.34 -17.77
N GLN A 53 8.17 6.76 -16.53
CA GLN A 53 9.18 6.83 -15.47
C GLN A 53 9.74 5.45 -15.15
N ARG A 54 8.89 4.42 -15.08
CA ARG A 54 9.32 3.04 -14.83
C ARG A 54 10.17 2.50 -15.99
N ASP A 55 9.69 2.67 -17.22
CA ASP A 55 10.39 2.24 -18.43
C ASP A 55 11.75 2.93 -18.52
N TYR A 56 11.79 4.25 -18.28
CA TYR A 56 13.02 5.04 -18.25
C TYR A 56 13.99 4.59 -17.15
N ALA A 57 13.51 4.32 -15.93
CA ALA A 57 14.36 3.81 -14.85
C ALA A 57 14.97 2.43 -15.18
N LEU A 58 14.19 1.53 -15.78
CA LEU A 58 14.68 0.22 -16.23
C LEU A 58 15.72 0.35 -17.34
N ILE A 59 15.52 1.29 -18.28
CA ILE A 59 16.49 1.57 -19.33
C ILE A 59 17.79 2.10 -18.72
N ASN A 60 17.73 3.07 -17.81
CA ASN A 60 18.93 3.63 -17.16
C ASN A 60 19.71 2.57 -16.37
N ALA A 61 19.03 1.69 -15.64
CA ALA A 61 19.68 0.58 -14.96
C ALA A 61 20.40 -0.36 -15.96
N SER A 62 19.77 -0.63 -17.11
CA SER A 62 20.38 -1.40 -18.19
C SER A 62 21.58 -0.68 -18.80
N VAL A 63 21.51 0.62 -19.03
CA VAL A 63 22.62 1.44 -19.57
C VAL A 63 23.82 1.35 -18.63
N ALA A 64 23.62 1.59 -17.33
CA ALA A 64 24.69 1.50 -16.34
C ALA A 64 25.35 0.10 -16.31
N ALA A 65 24.56 -0.97 -16.44
CA ALA A 65 25.10 -2.33 -16.51
C ALA A 65 25.89 -2.60 -17.80
N LEU A 66 25.48 -2.03 -18.94
CA LEU A 66 26.16 -2.19 -20.23
C LEU A 66 27.49 -1.44 -20.27
N PHE A 67 27.56 -0.23 -19.70
CA PHE A 67 28.83 0.50 -19.53
C PHE A 67 29.83 -0.29 -18.69
N LYS A 68 29.40 -0.88 -17.57
CA LYS A 68 30.27 -1.76 -16.74
C LYS A 68 30.79 -2.98 -17.48
N GLN A 69 30.07 -3.45 -18.50
CA GLN A 69 30.47 -4.58 -19.34
C GLN A 69 31.26 -4.17 -20.59
N GLY A 70 31.50 -2.87 -20.80
CA GLY A 70 32.15 -2.35 -22.01
C GLY A 70 31.33 -2.50 -23.29
N LYS A 71 30.02 -2.74 -23.19
CA LYS A 71 29.12 -2.98 -24.34
C LYS A 71 28.50 -1.67 -24.84
N TYR A 72 29.32 -0.79 -25.38
CA TYR A 72 28.92 0.59 -25.72
C TYR A 72 27.91 0.67 -26.87
N ASP A 73 27.98 -0.19 -27.89
CA ASP A 73 26.99 -0.23 -28.99
C ASP A 73 25.58 -0.54 -28.47
N GLN A 74 25.47 -1.48 -27.52
CA GLN A 74 24.19 -1.83 -26.90
C GLN A 74 23.72 -0.71 -25.96
N ALA A 75 24.64 -0.05 -25.25
CA ALA A 75 24.32 1.10 -24.42
C ALA A 75 23.76 2.25 -25.28
N GLU A 76 24.39 2.56 -26.42
CA GLU A 76 23.89 3.57 -27.37
C GLU A 76 22.45 3.26 -27.81
N GLN A 77 22.16 2.03 -28.21
CA GLN A 77 20.80 1.64 -28.61
C GLN A 77 19.78 1.85 -27.49
N ARG A 78 20.15 1.50 -26.25
CA ARG A 78 19.30 1.71 -25.07
C ARG A 78 19.13 3.19 -24.73
N ILE A 79 20.18 3.98 -24.82
CA ILE A 79 20.13 5.44 -24.59
C ILE A 79 19.26 6.12 -25.65
N ARG A 80 19.40 5.75 -26.93
CA ARG A 80 18.52 6.27 -27.99
C ARG A 80 17.06 5.91 -27.75
N PHE A 81 16.79 4.74 -27.18
CA PHE A 81 15.43 4.40 -26.74
C PHE A 81 14.98 5.26 -25.55
N ALA A 82 15.85 5.52 -24.56
CA ALA A 82 15.56 6.44 -23.46
C ALA A 82 15.21 7.85 -23.98
N LEU A 83 15.98 8.35 -24.97
CA LEU A 83 15.76 9.65 -25.60
C LEU A 83 14.50 9.72 -26.48
N ARG A 84 14.00 8.58 -26.98
CA ARG A 84 12.67 8.53 -27.61
C ARG A 84 11.55 8.69 -26.58
N LEU A 85 11.75 8.22 -25.35
CA LEU A 85 10.80 8.44 -24.26
C LEU A 85 10.94 9.86 -23.72
N VAL A 86 12.17 10.30 -23.45
CA VAL A 86 12.51 11.56 -22.77
C VAL A 86 13.48 12.38 -23.63
N PRO A 87 12.99 13.13 -24.64
CA PRO A 87 13.87 13.80 -25.61
C PRO A 87 14.79 14.86 -25.01
N HIS A 88 14.42 15.44 -23.87
CA HIS A 88 15.14 16.52 -23.20
C HIS A 88 15.91 16.07 -21.95
N ASP A 89 16.14 14.76 -21.78
CA ASP A 89 16.89 14.27 -20.63
C ASP A 89 18.40 14.53 -20.77
N VAL A 90 18.88 15.50 -19.99
CA VAL A 90 20.29 15.94 -19.93
C VAL A 90 21.25 14.76 -19.75
N ALA A 91 20.94 13.87 -18.80
CA ALA A 91 21.78 12.74 -18.46
C ALA A 91 21.86 11.70 -19.60
N SER A 92 20.77 11.45 -20.31
CA SER A 92 20.75 10.55 -21.47
C SER A 92 21.56 11.09 -22.64
N HIS A 93 21.50 12.40 -22.93
CA HIS A 93 22.36 13.01 -23.96
C HIS A 93 23.85 12.95 -23.58
N TYR A 94 24.19 13.17 -22.31
CA TYR A 94 25.57 13.03 -21.84
C TYR A 94 26.06 11.57 -21.92
N ASN A 95 25.25 10.61 -21.45
CA ASN A 95 25.56 9.18 -21.56
C ASN A 95 25.67 8.73 -23.02
N LEU A 96 24.89 9.33 -23.94
CA LEU A 96 25.01 9.08 -25.38
C LEU A 96 26.38 9.53 -25.89
N ALA A 97 26.84 10.72 -25.50
CA ALA A 97 28.17 11.22 -25.84
C ALA A 97 29.27 10.28 -25.35
N CYS A 98 29.17 9.81 -24.10
CA CYS A 98 30.10 8.83 -23.53
C CYS A 98 30.12 7.53 -24.33
N ALA A 99 28.95 6.94 -24.63
CA ALA A 99 28.86 5.70 -25.39
C ALA A 99 29.44 5.85 -26.82
N LEU A 100 29.24 6.99 -27.48
CA LEU A 100 29.75 7.28 -28.82
C LEU A 100 31.27 7.51 -28.81
N ALA A 101 31.79 8.23 -27.82
CA ALA A 101 33.22 8.48 -27.66
C ALA A 101 33.99 7.16 -27.43
N ARG A 102 33.44 6.25 -26.61
CA ARG A 102 33.98 4.90 -26.38
C ARG A 102 33.93 3.98 -27.60
N GLN A 103 33.06 4.28 -28.56
CA GLN A 103 33.00 3.62 -29.87
C GLN A 103 33.92 4.25 -30.93
N GLY A 104 34.59 5.36 -30.61
CA GLY A 104 35.43 6.11 -31.56
C GLY A 104 34.65 7.04 -32.51
N LYS A 105 33.34 7.23 -32.29
CA LYS A 105 32.47 8.10 -33.09
C LYS A 105 32.53 9.54 -32.56
N ALA A 106 33.68 10.20 -32.76
CA ALA A 106 34.00 11.45 -32.10
C ALA A 106 33.05 12.62 -32.44
N ASP A 107 32.66 12.76 -33.72
CA ASP A 107 31.80 13.88 -34.15
C ASP A 107 30.36 13.72 -33.63
N ASP A 108 29.83 12.50 -33.65
CA ASP A 108 28.51 12.20 -33.05
C ASP A 108 28.53 12.42 -31.53
N ALA A 109 29.64 12.07 -30.87
CA ALA A 109 29.81 12.30 -29.43
C ALA A 109 29.80 13.78 -29.08
N LEU A 110 30.50 14.62 -29.87
CA LEU A 110 30.47 16.09 -29.72
C LEU A 110 29.06 16.66 -29.94
N ALA A 111 28.31 16.15 -30.91
CA ALA A 111 26.94 16.57 -31.16
C ALA A 111 26.01 16.24 -29.97
N ALA A 112 26.10 15.01 -29.44
CA ALA A 112 25.33 14.60 -28.26
C ALA A 112 25.73 15.41 -27.00
N LEU A 113 27.03 15.69 -26.83
CA LEU A 113 27.53 16.49 -25.72
C LEU A 113 27.08 17.95 -25.82
N SER A 114 27.08 18.53 -27.03
CA SER A 114 26.51 19.86 -27.28
C SER A 114 25.05 19.91 -26.87
N ARG A 115 24.28 18.88 -27.23
CA ARG A 115 22.87 18.78 -26.85
C ARG A 115 22.68 18.70 -25.34
N ALA A 116 23.51 17.93 -24.64
CA ALA A 116 23.48 17.85 -23.18
C ALA A 116 23.74 19.23 -22.53
N VAL A 117 24.73 19.98 -23.02
CA VAL A 117 25.06 21.33 -22.53
C VAL A 117 23.94 22.33 -22.83
N GLU A 118 23.35 22.29 -24.02
CA GLU A 118 22.17 23.12 -24.37
C GLU A 118 20.99 22.87 -23.44
N LEU A 119 20.78 21.63 -23.02
CA LEU A 119 19.71 21.23 -22.11
C LEU A 119 20.05 21.49 -20.63
N GLY A 120 21.24 22.00 -20.32
CA GLY A 120 21.59 22.44 -18.97
C GLY A 120 22.65 21.60 -18.25
N TYR A 121 23.36 20.68 -18.92
CA TYR A 121 24.50 20.01 -18.30
C TYR A 121 25.58 21.02 -17.92
N ASN A 122 25.92 21.11 -16.63
CA ASN A 122 26.79 22.16 -16.11
C ASN A 122 27.94 21.68 -15.20
N ASP A 123 28.17 20.38 -15.11
CA ASP A 123 29.28 19.83 -14.33
C ASP A 123 30.58 19.83 -15.15
N ARG A 124 31.25 20.99 -15.16
CA ARG A 124 32.52 21.21 -15.88
C ARG A 124 33.59 20.20 -15.47
N ASN A 125 33.75 19.98 -14.16
CA ASN A 125 34.83 19.15 -13.62
C ASN A 125 34.59 17.68 -13.97
N HIS A 126 33.34 17.21 -13.86
CA HIS A 126 33.00 15.87 -14.30
C HIS A 126 33.26 15.71 -15.80
N MET A 127 32.79 16.64 -16.64
CA MET A 127 32.97 16.56 -18.09
C MET A 127 34.44 16.55 -18.51
N ALA A 128 35.26 17.45 -17.96
CA ALA A 128 36.67 17.56 -18.36
C ALA A 128 37.55 16.41 -17.84
N GLY A 129 37.12 15.75 -16.76
CA GLY A 129 37.81 14.62 -16.13
C GLY A 129 37.25 13.25 -16.50
N ASP A 130 36.21 13.19 -17.33
CA ASP A 130 35.53 11.92 -17.65
C ASP A 130 36.40 11.05 -18.57
N GLY A 131 36.81 9.89 -18.04
CA GLY A 131 37.59 8.93 -18.81
C GLY A 131 36.86 8.41 -20.05
N ASP A 132 35.52 8.46 -20.07
CA ASP A 132 34.75 8.03 -21.23
C ASP A 132 34.85 8.98 -22.43
N LEU A 133 35.18 10.25 -22.17
CA LEU A 133 35.31 11.31 -23.17
C LEU A 133 36.77 11.59 -23.55
N ALA A 134 37.72 10.79 -23.07
CA ALA A 134 39.16 11.00 -23.26
C ALA A 134 39.58 11.17 -24.73
N SER A 135 38.89 10.49 -25.66
CA SER A 135 39.15 10.61 -27.11
C SER A 135 38.79 11.98 -27.69
N LEU A 136 38.05 12.82 -26.94
CA LEU A 136 37.62 14.15 -27.34
C LEU A 136 38.46 15.27 -26.71
N HIS A 137 39.26 15.00 -25.66
CA HIS A 137 39.89 16.02 -24.83
C HIS A 137 40.78 17.01 -25.61
N GLU A 138 41.45 16.55 -26.67
CA GLU A 138 42.31 17.40 -27.49
C GLU A 138 41.56 18.20 -28.56
N ARG A 139 40.27 17.93 -28.75
CA ARG A 139 39.45 18.64 -29.75
C ARG A 139 39.07 20.05 -29.27
N PRO A 140 39.28 21.11 -30.07
CA PRO A 140 38.87 22.46 -29.71
C PRO A 140 37.38 22.59 -29.39
N GLU A 141 36.53 21.85 -30.11
CA GLU A 141 35.08 21.82 -29.93
C GLU A 141 34.69 21.30 -28.54
N PHE A 142 35.40 20.28 -28.05
CA PHE A 142 35.19 19.75 -26.70
C PHE A 142 35.55 20.79 -25.63
N LYS A 143 36.71 21.45 -25.78
CA LYS A 143 37.15 22.52 -24.87
C LYS A 143 36.12 23.66 -24.81
N ALA A 144 35.58 24.06 -25.96
CA ALA A 144 34.51 25.06 -26.04
C ALA A 144 33.21 24.62 -25.34
N LEU A 145 32.82 23.34 -25.47
CA LEU A 145 31.65 22.79 -24.77
C LEU A 145 31.85 22.75 -23.25
N VAL A 146 33.05 22.38 -22.78
CA VAL A 146 33.40 22.41 -21.35
C VAL A 146 33.26 23.83 -20.80
N ASP A 147 33.78 24.85 -21.50
CA ASP A 147 33.65 26.24 -21.07
C ASP A 147 32.19 26.72 -21.09
N LYS A 148 31.43 26.35 -22.13
CA LYS A 148 29.99 26.68 -22.24
C LYS A 148 29.18 26.07 -21.08
N SER A 149 29.51 24.84 -20.66
CA SER A 149 28.79 24.13 -19.60
C SER A 149 28.73 24.91 -18.28
N VAL A 150 29.76 25.71 -17.96
CA VAL A 150 29.82 26.53 -16.73
C VAL A 150 28.64 27.48 -16.60
N THR A 151 28.12 27.95 -17.73
CA THR A 151 27.02 28.92 -17.81
C THR A 151 25.65 28.25 -18.03
N ALA A 152 25.63 26.94 -18.25
CA ALA A 152 24.41 26.19 -18.48
C ALA A 152 23.60 26.12 -17.16
N LYS A 153 22.29 26.36 -17.27
CA LYS A 153 21.37 26.28 -16.13
C LYS A 153 20.63 24.95 -16.19
N PRO A 154 20.85 24.04 -15.22
CA PRO A 154 20.12 22.78 -15.18
C PRO A 154 18.63 23.05 -14.99
N ASP A 155 17.84 22.56 -15.92
CA ASP A 155 16.40 22.40 -15.72
C ASP A 155 16.13 20.92 -15.42
N LEU A 156 16.17 20.57 -14.13
CA LEU A 156 15.96 19.20 -13.69
C LEU A 156 14.54 18.69 -13.95
N ASP A 157 13.59 19.62 -14.16
CA ASP A 157 12.19 19.36 -14.44
C ASP A 157 11.90 19.22 -15.95
N ALA A 158 12.89 19.55 -16.81
CA ALA A 158 12.82 19.47 -18.28
C ALA A 158 12.43 18.11 -18.87
N ARG A 159 12.58 17.03 -18.09
CA ARG A 159 12.28 15.68 -18.55
C ARG A 159 10.82 15.53 -18.97
N TRP A 160 9.91 16.15 -18.22
CA TRP A 160 8.46 15.93 -18.30
C TRP A 160 7.68 17.17 -17.83
N HIS A 161 7.92 18.34 -18.45
CA HIS A 161 7.22 19.57 -18.06
C HIS A 161 5.72 19.50 -18.35
N PHE A 162 4.89 19.37 -17.31
CA PHE A 162 3.44 19.57 -17.40
C PHE A 162 3.04 20.75 -16.52
N THR A 163 2.40 21.76 -17.13
CA THR A 163 1.79 22.84 -16.36
C THR A 163 0.47 22.34 -15.78
N CYS A 164 0.39 22.26 -14.46
CA CYS A 164 -0.84 21.94 -13.74
C CYS A 164 -1.56 23.22 -13.33
N LYS A 165 -2.79 23.40 -13.81
CA LYS A 165 -3.67 24.53 -13.48
C LYS A 165 -4.98 23.98 -12.88
N PRO A 166 -5.54 24.60 -11.83
CA PRO A 166 -6.81 24.12 -11.27
C PRO A 166 -7.91 24.06 -12.34
N GLY A 167 -8.48 22.87 -12.55
CA GLY A 167 -9.62 22.68 -13.46
C GLY A 167 -10.91 23.27 -12.87
N PRO A 168 -11.77 23.93 -13.65
CA PRO A 168 -13.00 24.52 -13.12
C PRO A 168 -14.01 23.43 -12.75
N VAL A 169 -14.62 23.57 -11.57
CA VAL A 169 -15.82 22.82 -11.20
C VAL A 169 -17.03 23.54 -11.80
N ALA A 170 -17.81 22.83 -12.60
CA ALA A 170 -19.01 23.35 -13.25
C ALA A 170 -20.14 22.33 -13.15
N ASP A 171 -21.37 22.80 -12.94
CA ASP A 171 -22.58 21.97 -12.88
C ASP A 171 -22.48 20.78 -11.89
N GLY A 172 -21.79 21.01 -10.77
CA GLY A 172 -21.56 20.00 -9.73
C GLY A 172 -20.57 18.90 -10.13
N GLN A 173 -19.79 19.10 -11.20
CA GLN A 173 -18.81 18.14 -11.71
C GLN A 173 -17.40 18.74 -11.77
N ALA A 174 -16.41 17.93 -11.42
CA ALA A 174 -14.99 18.22 -11.51
C ALA A 174 -14.34 17.21 -12.47
N LEU A 175 -14.03 17.65 -13.69
CA LEU A 175 -13.46 16.78 -14.74
C LEU A 175 -11.94 16.70 -14.59
N VAL A 176 -11.39 15.50 -14.36
CA VAL A 176 -9.96 15.21 -14.35
C VAL A 176 -9.43 15.22 -15.79
N THR A 177 -8.49 16.12 -16.07
CA THR A 177 -7.87 16.30 -17.38
C THR A 177 -6.34 16.32 -17.28
N GLU A 178 -5.66 16.36 -18.42
CA GLU A 178 -4.20 16.48 -18.43
C GLU A 178 -3.71 17.84 -17.89
N SER A 179 -4.56 18.88 -18.00
CA SER A 179 -4.22 20.25 -17.61
C SER A 179 -4.31 20.51 -16.11
N ASP A 180 -5.16 19.76 -15.40
CA ASP A 180 -5.38 19.86 -13.96
C ASP A 180 -4.65 18.80 -13.15
N THR A 181 -3.98 17.89 -13.85
CA THR A 181 -3.29 16.75 -13.25
C THR A 181 -1.77 16.90 -13.38
N ALA A 182 -1.07 16.67 -12.27
CA ALA A 182 0.38 16.55 -12.23
C ALA A 182 0.78 15.17 -11.70
N TRP A 183 1.86 14.59 -12.23
CA TRP A 183 2.45 13.40 -11.64
C TRP A 183 3.42 13.77 -10.51
N ASP A 184 3.16 13.34 -9.28
CA ASP A 184 4.10 13.48 -8.16
C ASP A 184 4.91 12.20 -7.98
N ALA A 185 6.06 12.16 -8.65
CA ALA A 185 6.99 11.02 -8.63
C ALA A 185 7.46 10.61 -7.21
N ARG A 186 7.40 11.53 -6.23
CA ARG A 186 7.86 11.27 -4.85
C ARG A 186 6.91 10.36 -4.09
N VAL A 187 5.61 10.51 -4.33
CA VAL A 187 4.55 9.65 -3.75
C VAL A 187 4.10 8.58 -4.74
N GLY A 188 4.37 8.78 -6.03
CA GLY A 188 3.95 7.92 -7.13
C GLY A 188 2.44 7.95 -7.36
N LEU A 189 1.84 9.14 -7.27
CA LEU A 189 0.41 9.39 -7.46
C LEU A 189 0.24 10.67 -8.29
N PHE A 190 -0.89 10.76 -9.00
CA PHE A 190 -1.33 11.98 -9.63
C PHE A 190 -1.88 12.95 -8.57
N ARG A 191 -1.52 14.22 -8.65
CA ARG A 191 -2.17 15.31 -7.92
C ARG A 191 -3.13 16.01 -8.86
N VAL A 192 -4.37 16.17 -8.43
CA VAL A 192 -5.41 16.85 -9.21
C VAL A 192 -5.86 18.10 -8.47
N LEU A 193 -5.90 19.21 -9.20
CA LEU A 193 -6.28 20.51 -8.65
C LEU A 193 -7.59 20.98 -9.29
N PHE A 194 -8.53 21.43 -8.47
CA PHE A 194 -9.79 22.01 -8.93
C PHE A 194 -9.99 23.42 -8.39
N SER A 195 -10.73 24.23 -9.12
CA SER A 195 -11.20 25.55 -8.70
C SER A 195 -12.71 25.50 -8.58
N PHE A 196 -13.21 25.79 -7.38
CA PHE A 196 -14.64 25.74 -7.08
C PHE A 196 -15.28 27.11 -7.35
N PRO A 197 -16.53 27.14 -7.86
CA PRO A 197 -17.31 28.37 -7.92
C PRO A 197 -17.61 28.88 -6.50
N PRO A 198 -18.09 30.12 -6.33
CA PRO A 198 -18.61 30.56 -5.04
C PRO A 198 -19.67 29.60 -4.48
N LYS A 199 -19.72 29.46 -3.15
CA LYS A 199 -20.72 28.64 -2.48
C LYS A 199 -22.13 29.09 -2.87
N SER A 200 -22.98 28.14 -3.27
CA SER A 200 -24.38 28.38 -3.61
C SER A 200 -25.30 28.19 -2.40
N ASP A 201 -26.55 28.67 -2.52
CA ASP A 201 -27.61 28.49 -1.51
C ASP A 201 -28.29 27.10 -1.61
N ALA A 202 -27.72 26.16 -2.36
CA ALA A 202 -28.26 24.81 -2.49
C ALA A 202 -28.41 24.15 -1.10
N PRO A 203 -29.47 23.36 -0.86
CA PRO A 203 -29.61 22.67 0.42
C PRO A 203 -28.43 21.70 0.64
N ILE A 204 -27.94 21.60 1.88
CA ILE A 204 -26.90 20.62 2.25
C ILE A 204 -27.39 19.19 1.96
N ALA A 205 -28.64 18.91 2.31
CA ALA A 205 -29.28 17.62 2.07
C ALA A 205 -30.71 17.79 1.56
N ALA A 206 -31.03 17.21 0.39
CA ALA A 206 -32.37 17.19 -0.21
C ALA A 206 -33.26 16.05 0.35
N GLY A 207 -32.70 15.16 1.16
CA GLY A 207 -33.37 14.01 1.77
C GLY A 207 -32.49 13.43 2.89
N TYR A 208 -32.56 12.13 3.15
CA TYR A 208 -31.72 11.38 4.13
C TYR A 208 -32.25 11.26 5.58
N GLY A 209 -33.58 11.20 5.73
CA GLY A 209 -34.24 10.94 7.01
C GLY A 209 -33.84 11.95 8.09
N GLN A 210 -33.75 11.48 9.35
CA GLN A 210 -33.43 12.33 10.49
C GLN A 210 -32.09 13.08 10.33
N ALA A 211 -31.08 12.43 9.77
CA ALA A 211 -29.78 13.07 9.54
C ALA A 211 -29.91 14.25 8.54
N GLY A 212 -30.67 14.06 7.47
CA GLY A 212 -30.97 15.12 6.51
C GLY A 212 -31.76 16.29 7.11
N ASP A 213 -32.73 15.99 7.98
CA ASP A 213 -33.53 17.00 8.70
C ASP A 213 -32.66 17.88 9.61
N LEU A 214 -31.72 17.25 10.33
CA LEU A 214 -30.73 17.95 11.17
C LEU A 214 -29.83 18.85 10.31
N LEU A 215 -29.29 18.33 9.20
CA LEU A 215 -28.43 19.10 8.29
C LEU A 215 -29.13 20.34 7.72
N ARG A 216 -30.40 20.21 7.30
CA ARG A 216 -31.18 21.36 6.82
C ARG A 216 -31.48 22.38 7.92
N THR A 217 -31.63 21.92 9.16
CA THR A 217 -31.81 22.81 10.33
C THR A 217 -30.54 23.60 10.59
N TRP A 218 -29.39 22.93 10.72
CA TRP A 218 -28.09 23.57 10.94
C TRP A 218 -27.62 24.43 9.77
N GLN A 219 -28.07 24.13 8.53
CA GLN A 219 -27.86 25.04 7.41
C GLN A 219 -28.56 26.38 7.61
N LYS A 220 -29.83 26.38 8.04
CA LYS A 220 -30.60 27.61 8.30
C LYS A 220 -29.99 28.42 9.44
N GLU A 221 -29.42 27.74 10.42
CA GLU A 221 -28.70 28.35 11.54
C GLU A 221 -27.28 28.84 11.15
N GLY A 222 -26.76 28.43 9.99
CA GLY A 222 -25.41 28.74 9.54
C GLY A 222 -24.30 27.98 10.29
N THR A 223 -24.64 26.90 11.00
CA THR A 223 -23.75 26.17 11.89
C THR A 223 -23.17 24.89 11.26
N ALA A 224 -23.69 24.43 10.12
CA ALA A 224 -23.14 23.30 9.37
C ALA A 224 -22.29 23.75 8.17
N ALA A 225 -21.13 23.12 7.97
CA ALA A 225 -20.21 23.44 6.88
C ALA A 225 -20.83 23.18 5.49
N GLY A 226 -21.59 22.10 5.36
CA GLY A 226 -22.05 21.59 4.08
C GLY A 226 -20.97 20.83 3.30
N ASN A 227 -21.28 20.46 2.06
CA ASN A 227 -20.38 19.70 1.18
C ASN A 227 -19.73 20.55 0.08
N HIS A 228 -19.93 21.87 0.10
CA HIS A 228 -19.24 22.75 -0.84
C HIS A 228 -17.71 22.60 -0.69
N GLY A 229 -17.03 22.21 -1.77
CA GLY A 229 -15.59 21.92 -1.77
C GLY A 229 -15.23 20.46 -1.48
N ASP A 230 -16.19 19.61 -1.16
CA ASP A 230 -15.99 18.15 -1.03
C ASP A 230 -16.20 17.46 -2.38
N LEU A 231 -15.48 16.36 -2.58
CA LEU A 231 -15.52 15.54 -3.79
C LEU A 231 -16.12 14.16 -3.52
N TYR A 232 -16.85 13.66 -4.51
CA TYR A 232 -17.23 12.26 -4.66
C TYR A 232 -16.49 11.64 -5.85
N ASP A 233 -15.60 10.70 -5.58
CA ASP A 233 -14.82 9.98 -6.59
C ASP A 233 -15.35 8.55 -6.79
N ASN A 234 -15.97 8.30 -7.94
CA ASN A 234 -16.41 6.96 -8.31
C ASN A 234 -15.40 6.28 -9.26
N HIS A 235 -14.83 5.18 -8.78
CA HIS A 235 -13.80 4.41 -9.47
C HIS A 235 -14.31 3.05 -9.96
N ASP A 236 -15.59 2.94 -10.34
CA ASP A 236 -16.18 1.72 -10.91
C ASP A 236 -16.90 1.91 -12.25
N SER A 237 -16.57 2.98 -12.99
CA SER A 237 -17.22 3.30 -14.27
C SER A 237 -18.76 3.40 -14.15
N ASP A 238 -19.23 4.04 -13.08
CA ASP A 238 -20.63 4.25 -12.75
C ASP A 238 -21.45 2.97 -12.53
N HIS A 239 -20.77 1.89 -12.17
CA HIS A 239 -21.40 0.62 -11.83
C HIS A 239 -22.25 0.72 -10.57
N ALA A 240 -21.76 1.38 -9.51
CA ALA A 240 -22.54 1.69 -8.31
C ALA A 240 -22.29 3.13 -7.86
N ASN A 241 -23.34 3.95 -7.90
CA ASN A 241 -23.27 5.34 -7.50
C ASN A 241 -23.90 5.56 -6.13
N MET A 242 -23.29 6.42 -5.32
CA MET A 242 -23.97 6.97 -4.15
C MET A 242 -25.21 7.79 -4.55
N HIS A 243 -26.09 8.10 -3.59
CA HIS A 243 -27.26 8.93 -3.86
C HIS A 243 -26.90 10.42 -3.90
N PHE A 244 -26.02 10.84 -4.83
CA PHE A 244 -25.46 12.19 -4.85
C PHE A 244 -26.52 13.30 -5.00
N LYS A 245 -27.69 13.03 -5.60
CA LYS A 245 -28.83 13.97 -5.62
C LYS A 245 -29.34 14.32 -4.21
N THR A 246 -29.11 13.45 -3.24
CA THR A 246 -29.40 13.70 -1.82
C THR A 246 -28.49 14.79 -1.24
N PHE A 247 -27.31 15.01 -1.81
CA PHE A 247 -26.30 15.99 -1.35
C PHE A 247 -25.94 16.98 -2.47
N PRO A 248 -26.82 17.94 -2.81
CA PRO A 248 -26.63 18.83 -3.98
C PRO A 248 -25.36 19.69 -3.98
N GLN A 249 -24.72 19.87 -2.82
CA GLN A 249 -23.46 20.62 -2.71
C GLN A 249 -22.21 19.78 -3.01
N LEU A 250 -22.33 18.45 -3.00
CA LEU A 250 -21.22 17.53 -3.21
C LEU A 250 -20.83 17.51 -4.70
N THR A 251 -19.55 17.65 -5.00
CA THR A 251 -19.06 17.71 -6.38
C THR A 251 -18.61 16.33 -6.84
N ARG A 252 -19.14 15.87 -7.96
CA ARG A 252 -18.77 14.58 -8.56
C ARG A 252 -17.48 14.71 -9.37
N VAL A 253 -16.54 13.80 -9.16
CA VAL A 253 -15.36 13.68 -10.01
C VAL A 253 -15.73 12.91 -11.26
N GLU A 254 -15.35 13.45 -12.41
CA GLU A 254 -15.48 12.83 -13.72
C GLU A 254 -14.10 12.70 -14.37
N TYR A 255 -13.95 11.79 -15.33
CA TYR A 255 -12.67 11.54 -15.98
C TYR A 255 -12.73 11.84 -17.47
N SER A 256 -11.68 12.51 -17.99
CA SER A 256 -11.54 12.76 -19.41
C SER A 256 -11.40 11.46 -20.22
N GLU A 257 -11.68 11.54 -21.53
CA GLU A 257 -11.48 10.40 -22.43
C GLU A 257 -10.03 9.89 -22.44
N GLN A 258 -9.05 10.78 -22.23
CA GLN A 258 -7.63 10.40 -22.14
C GLN A 258 -7.34 9.55 -20.88
N ALA A 259 -7.95 9.89 -19.75
CA ALA A 259 -7.86 9.10 -18.52
C ALA A 259 -8.65 7.78 -18.64
N LYS A 260 -9.83 7.83 -19.27
CA LYS A 260 -10.70 6.66 -19.48
C LYS A 260 -10.06 5.61 -20.39
N LYS A 261 -9.42 6.01 -21.49
CA LYS A 261 -8.66 5.13 -22.39
C LYS A 261 -7.53 4.37 -21.69
N ARG A 262 -7.02 4.89 -20.57
CA ARG A 262 -5.97 4.26 -19.75
C ARG A 262 -6.54 3.48 -18.56
N HIS A 263 -7.86 3.33 -18.48
CA HIS A 263 -8.57 2.69 -17.38
C HIS A 263 -8.26 3.28 -16.00
N LEU A 264 -7.94 4.59 -15.95
CA LEU A 264 -7.57 5.24 -14.69
C LEU A 264 -8.76 5.50 -13.76
N HIS A 265 -10.00 5.19 -14.16
CA HIS A 265 -11.24 5.50 -13.44
C HIS A 265 -11.97 4.23 -12.96
N HIS A 266 -11.29 3.08 -12.94
CA HIS A 266 -11.90 1.79 -12.68
C HIS A 266 -11.01 0.92 -11.79
N GLY A 267 -11.62 0.24 -10.81
CA GLY A 267 -10.95 -0.65 -9.86
C GLY A 267 -10.47 0.08 -8.60
N LEU A 268 -9.53 -0.53 -7.86
CA LEU A 268 -8.92 0.10 -6.68
C LEU A 268 -8.37 1.48 -7.03
N GLN A 269 -8.87 2.51 -6.34
CA GLN A 269 -8.30 3.84 -6.45
C GLN A 269 -6.96 3.84 -5.72
N ALA A 270 -5.89 3.83 -6.50
CA ALA A 270 -4.52 3.94 -6.01
C ALA A 270 -3.67 4.86 -6.90
N THR A 271 -4.32 5.82 -7.56
CA THR A 271 -3.75 6.61 -8.67
C THR A 271 -3.81 8.11 -8.42
N PHE A 272 -4.88 8.63 -7.81
CA PHE A 272 -5.08 10.08 -7.65
C PHE A 272 -5.10 10.53 -6.19
N LEU A 273 -4.58 11.73 -5.96
CA LEU A 273 -4.78 12.54 -4.78
C LEU A 273 -5.39 13.90 -5.18
N PHE A 274 -6.59 14.16 -4.72
CA PHE A 274 -7.25 15.45 -4.86
C PHE A 274 -6.81 16.42 -3.75
N ALA A 275 -6.73 17.71 -4.06
CA ALA A 275 -6.42 18.76 -3.07
C ALA A 275 -7.60 19.11 -2.13
N HIS A 276 -8.69 18.34 -2.18
CA HIS A 276 -9.95 18.57 -1.49
C HIS A 276 -10.34 17.32 -0.68
N PRO A 277 -11.19 17.46 0.35
CA PRO A 277 -11.80 16.31 1.01
C PRO A 277 -12.52 15.44 -0.03
N THR A 278 -12.24 14.14 -0.01
CA THR A 278 -12.81 13.21 -0.99
C THR A 278 -13.37 12.01 -0.27
N ILE A 279 -14.59 11.64 -0.62
CA ILE A 279 -15.12 10.30 -0.38
C ILE A 279 -15.23 9.60 -1.72
N GLY A 280 -15.10 8.29 -1.74
CA GLY A 280 -15.19 7.57 -3.00
C GLY A 280 -15.33 6.08 -2.83
N ASN A 281 -15.57 5.39 -3.93
CA ASN A 281 -15.75 3.95 -3.93
C ASN A 281 -15.26 3.29 -5.21
N SER A 282 -15.24 1.96 -5.16
CA SER A 282 -15.22 1.11 -6.34
C SER A 282 -15.94 -0.18 -6.00
N SER A 283 -17.16 -0.36 -6.52
CA SER A 283 -17.95 -1.57 -6.32
C SER A 283 -17.56 -2.71 -7.28
N THR A 284 -16.26 -2.88 -7.50
CA THR A 284 -15.67 -3.89 -8.38
C THR A 284 -14.81 -4.86 -7.60
N ALA A 285 -14.51 -6.03 -8.17
CA ALA A 285 -13.58 -6.99 -7.59
C ALA A 285 -12.94 -7.85 -8.69
N LEU A 286 -11.80 -8.48 -8.37
CA LEU A 286 -11.25 -9.54 -9.19
C LEU A 286 -12.00 -10.83 -8.82
N THR A 287 -12.95 -11.25 -9.65
CA THR A 287 -13.92 -12.32 -9.32
C THR A 287 -13.52 -13.70 -9.82
N SER A 288 -12.42 -13.82 -10.56
CA SER A 288 -11.98 -15.07 -11.20
C SER A 288 -10.47 -15.27 -11.12
N GLY A 289 -10.05 -16.51 -11.41
CA GLY A 289 -8.66 -16.92 -11.35
C GLY A 289 -8.16 -17.21 -9.93
N PRO A 290 -6.93 -17.73 -9.80
CA PRO A 290 -6.36 -18.11 -8.50
C PRO A 290 -6.14 -16.90 -7.58
N PHE A 291 -5.98 -15.69 -8.14
CA PHE A 291 -5.74 -14.45 -7.41
C PHE A 291 -7.00 -13.60 -7.23
N TRP A 292 -8.20 -14.19 -7.30
CA TRP A 292 -9.45 -13.49 -6.99
C TRP A 292 -9.35 -12.75 -5.65
N ARG A 293 -9.94 -11.55 -5.56
CA ARG A 293 -9.90 -10.66 -4.38
C ARG A 293 -10.79 -9.43 -4.55
N SER A 294 -11.26 -8.90 -3.42
CA SER A 294 -11.84 -7.57 -3.34
C SER A 294 -10.78 -6.46 -3.48
N GLN A 295 -11.24 -5.21 -3.66
CA GLN A 295 -10.32 -4.06 -3.67
C GLN A 295 -9.59 -3.88 -2.33
N PRO A 296 -10.23 -4.03 -1.14
CA PRO A 296 -9.52 -4.00 0.14
C PRO A 296 -8.39 -5.02 0.22
N ARG A 297 -8.66 -6.29 -0.09
CA ARG A 297 -7.61 -7.32 -0.05
C ARG A 297 -6.54 -7.05 -1.10
N HIS A 298 -6.91 -6.55 -2.28
CA HIS A 298 -5.94 -6.13 -3.29
C HIS A 298 -5.03 -5.02 -2.78
N ALA A 299 -5.59 -4.00 -2.12
CA ALA A 299 -4.83 -2.89 -1.56
C ALA A 299 -3.88 -3.35 -0.44
N LEU A 300 -4.34 -4.22 0.46
CA LEU A 300 -3.54 -4.68 1.62
C LEU A 300 -2.46 -5.71 1.26
N THR A 301 -2.59 -6.40 0.12
CA THR A 301 -1.62 -7.42 -0.34
C THR A 301 -0.69 -6.92 -1.44
N THR A 302 -0.89 -5.70 -1.93
CA THR A 302 0.02 -5.05 -2.88
C THR A 302 1.10 -4.28 -2.12
N PRO A 303 2.40 -4.45 -2.42
CA PRO A 303 3.50 -3.86 -1.62
C PRO A 303 3.38 -2.36 -1.33
N ARG A 304 2.85 -1.57 -2.27
CA ARG A 304 2.66 -0.10 -2.10
C ARG A 304 1.27 0.29 -1.60
N GLY A 305 0.30 -0.61 -1.63
CA GLY A 305 -1.11 -0.29 -1.38
C GLY A 305 -1.37 0.34 0.00
N PRO A 306 -0.87 -0.22 1.12
CA PRO A 306 -1.05 0.38 2.45
C PRO A 306 -0.49 1.81 2.57
N PHE A 307 0.57 2.12 1.84
CA PHE A 307 1.18 3.46 1.83
C PHE A 307 0.41 4.45 0.96
N VAL A 308 -0.23 3.98 -0.12
CA VAL A 308 -1.15 4.80 -0.91
C VAL A 308 -2.41 5.11 -0.10
N LEU A 309 -2.97 4.10 0.56
CA LEU A 309 -4.10 4.26 1.48
C LEU A 309 -3.77 5.23 2.62
N LEU A 310 -2.57 5.15 3.20
CA LEU A 310 -2.08 6.13 4.17
C LEU A 310 -2.02 7.55 3.60
N ALA A 311 -1.50 7.70 2.37
CA ALA A 311 -1.41 8.99 1.71
C ALA A 311 -2.79 9.60 1.45
N GLN A 312 -3.75 8.80 0.99
CA GLN A 312 -5.16 9.17 0.84
C GLN A 312 -5.76 9.61 2.18
N TYR A 313 -5.64 8.76 3.21
CA TYR A 313 -6.16 9.03 4.55
C TYR A 313 -5.66 10.36 5.13
N LEU A 314 -4.35 10.63 4.99
CA LEU A 314 -3.75 11.89 5.43
C LEU A 314 -4.01 13.06 4.46
N SER A 315 -4.42 12.80 3.23
CA SER A 315 -4.85 13.82 2.26
C SER A 315 -6.35 14.11 2.32
N ASN A 316 -7.00 13.69 3.42
CA ASN A 316 -8.43 13.84 3.64
C ASN A 316 -9.29 13.06 2.62
N HIS A 317 -8.84 11.88 2.21
CA HIS A 317 -9.63 10.95 1.39
C HIS A 317 -10.05 9.73 2.19
N LEU A 318 -11.29 9.30 2.02
CA LEU A 318 -11.82 8.07 2.61
C LEU A 318 -12.60 7.28 1.57
N TYR A 319 -12.07 6.12 1.21
CA TYR A 319 -12.73 5.22 0.27
C TYR A 319 -13.52 4.13 0.98
N VAL A 320 -14.65 3.76 0.39
CA VAL A 320 -15.49 2.64 0.79
C VAL A 320 -15.43 1.57 -0.29
N TYR A 321 -15.15 0.32 0.10
CA TYR A 321 -15.15 -0.79 -0.84
C TYR A 321 -15.90 -2.00 -0.27
N PRO A 322 -16.67 -2.73 -1.08
CA PRO A 322 -17.23 -4.01 -0.67
C PRO A 322 -16.15 -5.06 -0.34
N GLU A 323 -16.41 -5.90 0.66
CA GLU A 323 -15.54 -7.04 1.01
C GLU A 323 -15.55 -8.13 -0.06
N HIS A 324 -16.66 -8.28 -0.81
CA HIS A 324 -16.84 -9.26 -1.89
C HIS A 324 -16.19 -10.64 -1.64
N ARG A 325 -16.82 -11.46 -0.77
CA ARG A 325 -16.43 -12.83 -0.41
C ARG A 325 -15.13 -12.98 0.38
N ASP A 326 -14.55 -11.88 0.85
CA ASP A 326 -13.40 -11.88 1.73
C ASP A 326 -13.76 -11.97 3.22
N HIS A 327 -15.05 -11.83 3.55
CA HIS A 327 -15.58 -11.79 4.91
C HIS A 327 -16.99 -12.41 4.97
N ASP A 328 -17.16 -13.56 4.32
CA ASP A 328 -18.38 -14.38 4.38
C ASP A 328 -18.19 -15.58 5.32
N GLY A 329 -19.24 -16.30 5.67
CA GLY A 329 -19.13 -17.55 6.44
C GLY A 329 -18.25 -18.62 5.77
N GLY A 330 -18.15 -19.79 6.38
CA GLY A 330 -17.43 -20.93 5.79
C GLY A 330 -15.90 -20.82 5.90
N ARG A 331 -15.20 -21.75 5.26
CA ARG A 331 -13.73 -21.91 5.43
C ARG A 331 -12.95 -21.99 4.13
N ASP A 332 -13.36 -22.87 3.22
CA ASP A 332 -12.58 -23.22 2.02
C ASP A 332 -13.33 -22.97 0.71
N GLY A 333 -14.46 -22.24 0.75
CA GLY A 333 -15.30 -22.02 -0.43
C GLY A 333 -16.08 -23.26 -0.91
N ALA A 334 -15.90 -24.42 -0.26
CA ALA A 334 -16.70 -25.62 -0.49
C ALA A 334 -18.19 -25.30 -0.26
N ASP A 335 -19.06 -25.80 -1.14
CA ASP A 335 -20.52 -25.60 -1.11
C ASP A 335 -21.00 -24.14 -1.24
N LYS A 336 -20.21 -23.24 -1.85
CA LYS A 336 -20.52 -21.81 -1.96
C LYS A 336 -20.63 -21.08 -0.62
N LYS A 337 -20.17 -21.70 0.48
CA LYS A 337 -20.37 -21.16 1.84
C LYS A 337 -19.41 -20.04 2.24
N GLY A 338 -18.53 -19.56 1.36
CA GLY A 338 -17.55 -18.50 1.61
C GLY A 338 -16.20 -19.04 2.13
N HIS A 339 -15.22 -18.15 2.30
CA HIS A 339 -13.85 -18.51 2.72
C HIS A 339 -13.53 -18.07 4.16
N GLY A 340 -14.54 -17.65 4.92
CA GLY A 340 -14.34 -16.97 6.20
C GLY A 340 -13.79 -15.56 6.00
N ASP A 341 -13.18 -15.01 7.05
CA ASP A 341 -12.39 -13.79 6.99
C ASP A 341 -10.99 -14.09 6.44
N VAL A 342 -10.71 -13.60 5.23
CA VAL A 342 -9.43 -13.75 4.53
C VAL A 342 -8.73 -12.41 4.32
N LEU A 343 -9.21 -11.33 4.94
CA LEU A 343 -8.53 -10.04 4.93
C LEU A 343 -7.25 -10.14 5.78
N PRO A 344 -6.08 -9.71 5.27
CA PRO A 344 -4.81 -9.91 5.97
C PRO A 344 -4.59 -8.97 7.17
N ALA A 345 -5.35 -7.87 7.24
CA ALA A 345 -5.18 -6.85 8.25
C ALA A 345 -6.44 -6.00 8.41
N ASN A 346 -6.60 -5.38 9.59
CA ASN A 346 -7.53 -4.29 9.81
C ASN A 346 -6.79 -2.95 9.70
N THR A 347 -7.42 -1.91 9.16
CA THR A 347 -6.82 -0.58 9.01
C THR A 347 -7.87 0.53 9.16
N PRO A 348 -7.48 1.75 9.53
CA PRO A 348 -8.39 2.89 9.54
C PRO A 348 -8.43 3.63 8.20
N PHE A 349 -7.74 3.15 7.15
CA PHE A 349 -7.56 3.91 5.92
C PHE A 349 -8.76 3.88 4.97
N MET A 350 -9.63 2.89 5.13
CA MET A 350 -10.82 2.67 4.31
C MET A 350 -11.98 2.18 5.17
N ILE A 351 -13.19 2.19 4.61
CA ILE A 351 -14.33 1.45 5.15
C ILE A 351 -14.55 0.25 4.24
N ILE A 352 -14.64 -0.94 4.82
CA ILE A 352 -15.00 -2.14 4.08
C ILE A 352 -16.47 -2.43 4.38
N SER A 353 -17.33 -2.41 3.36
CA SER A 353 -18.75 -2.76 3.52
C SER A 353 -18.94 -4.26 3.39
N GLN A 354 -19.75 -4.85 4.29
CA GLN A 354 -20.16 -6.25 4.19
C GLN A 354 -21.08 -6.42 2.97
N GLY A 355 -20.73 -7.36 2.08
CA GLY A 355 -21.47 -7.67 0.87
C GLY A 355 -20.70 -7.39 -0.43
N SER A 356 -21.44 -7.22 -1.51
CA SER A 356 -20.91 -7.04 -2.87
C SER A 356 -21.27 -5.67 -3.44
N SER A 357 -21.29 -5.53 -4.77
CA SER A 357 -21.63 -4.29 -5.47
C SER A 357 -22.85 -3.59 -4.88
N GLY A 358 -22.72 -2.29 -4.58
CA GLY A 358 -23.75 -1.44 -3.99
C GLY A 358 -23.85 -1.47 -2.46
N SER A 359 -23.14 -2.39 -1.77
CA SER A 359 -23.13 -2.42 -0.29
C SER A 359 -22.42 -1.22 0.35
N ASP A 360 -21.58 -0.54 -0.42
CA ASP A 360 -20.81 0.66 -0.07
C ASP A 360 -21.66 1.94 -0.04
N VAL A 361 -22.74 2.00 -0.82
CA VAL A 361 -23.60 3.20 -1.00
C VAL A 361 -24.06 3.82 0.31
N ALA A 362 -24.57 3.02 1.26
CA ALA A 362 -25.07 3.53 2.53
C ALA A 362 -23.97 4.19 3.38
N PHE A 363 -22.73 3.69 3.28
CA PHE A 363 -21.58 4.24 3.98
C PHE A 363 -21.08 5.54 3.33
N LEU A 364 -21.14 5.62 1.99
CA LEU A 364 -20.82 6.86 1.25
C LEU A 364 -21.79 7.98 1.61
N ASP A 365 -23.09 7.69 1.62
CA ASP A 365 -24.11 8.67 2.01
C ASP A 365 -23.91 9.14 3.47
N ALA A 366 -23.59 8.20 4.37
CA ALA A 366 -23.33 8.52 5.77
C ALA A 366 -22.05 9.37 5.95
N ALA A 367 -21.00 9.07 5.20
CA ALA A 367 -19.77 9.85 5.18
C ALA A 367 -20.01 11.27 4.64
N ALA A 368 -20.77 11.41 3.53
CA ALA A 368 -21.13 12.71 2.97
C ALA A 368 -21.91 13.57 3.98
N ALA A 369 -22.94 12.98 4.61
CA ALA A 369 -23.71 13.63 5.66
C ALA A 369 -22.85 14.07 6.85
N THR A 370 -21.92 13.21 7.29
CA THR A 370 -21.00 13.50 8.39
C THR A 370 -20.05 14.65 8.05
N LEU A 371 -19.48 14.64 6.84
CA LEU A 371 -18.63 15.73 6.35
C LEU A 371 -19.38 17.06 6.28
N ALA A 372 -20.68 17.02 5.95
CA ALA A 372 -21.52 18.21 5.87
C ALA A 372 -21.89 18.77 7.27
N ALA A 373 -21.98 17.89 8.27
CA ALA A 373 -22.47 18.21 9.61
C ALA A 373 -21.47 18.96 10.50
N PHE A 374 -20.16 18.77 10.27
CA PHE A 374 -19.14 19.52 11.01
C PHE A 374 -19.41 21.02 10.96
N ARG A 375 -19.10 21.71 12.05
CA ARG A 375 -19.08 23.18 12.04
C ARG A 375 -18.02 23.70 11.07
N PRO A 376 -18.25 24.83 10.37
CA PRO A 376 -17.32 25.34 9.36
C PRO A 376 -15.87 25.44 9.84
N GLU A 377 -15.66 26.04 11.01
CA GLU A 377 -14.35 26.25 11.63
C GLU A 377 -13.68 24.93 12.07
N VAL A 378 -14.49 23.97 12.52
CA VAL A 378 -14.03 22.63 12.92
C VAL A 378 -13.55 21.86 11.70
N LYS A 379 -14.38 21.81 10.64
CA LYS A 379 -14.03 21.11 9.39
C LYS A 379 -12.76 21.70 8.79
N GLN A 380 -12.65 23.02 8.71
CA GLN A 380 -11.47 23.69 8.19
C GLN A 380 -10.20 23.34 8.99
N LYS A 381 -10.26 23.38 10.32
CA LYS A 381 -9.13 23.04 11.19
C LYS A 381 -8.74 21.57 11.05
N LEU A 382 -9.70 20.66 10.94
CA LEU A 382 -9.47 19.24 10.69
C LEU A 382 -8.80 18.99 9.33
N ILE A 383 -9.23 19.68 8.26
CA ILE A 383 -8.62 19.58 6.94
C ILE A 383 -7.15 20.03 6.98
N GLN A 384 -6.88 21.21 7.53
CA GLN A 384 -5.54 21.79 7.61
C GLN A 384 -4.59 20.99 8.51
N SER A 385 -5.14 20.33 9.53
CA SER A 385 -4.38 19.49 10.46
C SER A 385 -4.28 18.04 9.99
N HIS A 386 -4.89 17.68 8.85
CA HIS A 386 -4.97 16.31 8.32
C HIS A 386 -5.61 15.30 9.30
N LEU A 387 -6.62 15.77 10.04
CA LEU A 387 -7.35 15.00 11.05
C LEU A 387 -8.81 14.74 10.67
N LEU A 388 -9.25 15.19 9.48
CA LEU A 388 -10.63 15.02 9.04
C LEU A 388 -11.01 13.55 8.97
N MET A 389 -10.27 12.73 8.20
CA MET A 389 -10.59 11.31 8.05
C MET A 389 -10.30 10.46 9.29
N PRO A 390 -9.28 10.75 10.12
CA PRO A 390 -9.20 10.24 11.48
C PRO A 390 -10.45 10.51 12.32
N THR A 391 -10.95 11.73 12.28
CA THR A 391 -12.16 12.10 13.05
C THR A 391 -13.40 11.41 12.50
N VAL A 392 -13.56 11.34 11.17
CA VAL A 392 -14.68 10.62 10.53
C VAL A 392 -14.65 9.13 10.88
N GLN A 393 -13.49 8.47 10.86
CA GLN A 393 -13.35 7.07 11.28
C GLN A 393 -13.69 6.87 12.76
N MET A 394 -13.27 7.78 13.64
CA MET A 394 -13.64 7.75 15.06
C MET A 394 -15.17 7.85 15.22
N ILE A 395 -15.81 8.85 14.60
CA ILE A 395 -17.26 9.07 14.64
C ILE A 395 -18.00 7.85 14.09
N PHE A 396 -17.62 7.37 12.91
CA PHE A 396 -18.21 6.20 12.27
C PHE A 396 -18.25 4.99 13.23
N ARG A 397 -17.12 4.68 13.85
CA ARG A 397 -17.00 3.52 14.75
C ARG A 397 -17.74 3.73 16.07
N MET A 398 -17.65 4.92 16.68
CA MET A 398 -18.36 5.23 17.94
C MET A 398 -19.88 5.34 17.75
N SER A 399 -20.34 5.69 16.55
CA SER A 399 -21.76 5.79 16.22
C SER A 399 -22.42 4.44 15.92
N ASN A 400 -21.63 3.40 15.64
CA ASN A 400 -22.15 2.09 15.25
C ASN A 400 -23.15 1.57 16.30
N LYS A 401 -24.28 1.03 15.86
CA LYS A 401 -25.36 0.56 16.76
C LYS A 401 -24.93 -0.56 17.72
N MET A 402 -23.87 -1.29 17.40
CA MET A 402 -23.26 -2.30 18.27
C MET A 402 -22.48 -1.68 19.44
N VAL A 403 -22.16 -0.39 19.37
CA VAL A 403 -21.43 0.38 20.39
C VAL A 403 -22.43 1.13 21.26
N GLN A 404 -22.78 0.52 22.39
CA GLN A 404 -23.80 1.01 23.31
C GLN A 404 -23.20 1.83 24.47
N SER A 405 -21.90 1.65 24.73
CA SER A 405 -21.14 2.36 25.75
C SER A 405 -19.76 2.79 25.23
N GLU A 406 -19.10 3.72 25.91
CA GLU A 406 -17.70 4.08 25.61
C GLU A 406 -16.75 2.87 25.74
N GLY A 407 -17.04 1.95 26.68
CA GLY A 407 -16.25 0.73 26.86
C GLY A 407 -16.30 -0.19 25.63
N ASP A 408 -17.44 -0.26 24.95
CA ASP A 408 -17.57 -1.06 23.71
C ASP A 408 -16.65 -0.55 22.59
N TYR A 409 -16.29 0.75 22.61
CA TYR A 409 -15.34 1.32 21.65
C TYR A 409 -13.95 0.70 21.76
N LEU A 410 -13.56 0.17 22.93
CA LEU A 410 -12.28 -0.48 23.15
C LEU A 410 -12.36 -2.01 22.92
N THR A 411 -13.35 -2.49 22.16
CA THR A 411 -13.56 -3.92 21.88
C THR A 411 -13.71 -4.19 20.39
N GLY A 412 -13.69 -5.48 20.01
CA GLY A 412 -13.95 -5.91 18.63
C GLY A 412 -15.32 -5.50 18.08
N LYS A 413 -16.31 -5.15 18.93
CA LYS A 413 -17.64 -4.71 18.49
C LYS A 413 -17.59 -3.44 17.64
N ALA A 414 -16.75 -2.48 18.03
CA ALA A 414 -16.58 -1.21 17.32
C ALA A 414 -15.64 -1.34 16.11
N HIS A 415 -14.85 -2.41 16.06
CA HIS A 415 -13.75 -2.57 15.12
C HIS A 415 -13.77 -3.88 14.33
N PRO A 416 -14.89 -4.29 13.73
CA PRO A 416 -14.86 -5.35 12.74
C PRO A 416 -14.04 -4.91 11.52
N THR A 417 -13.68 -5.88 10.69
CA THR A 417 -12.90 -5.60 9.46
C THR A 417 -13.82 -5.19 8.32
N ALA A 418 -15.01 -5.81 8.22
CA ALA A 418 -16.10 -5.38 7.34
C ALA A 418 -17.33 -4.98 8.17
N PHE A 419 -18.05 -3.96 7.71
CA PHE A 419 -19.16 -3.34 8.43
C PHE A 419 -20.50 -3.65 7.75
N ASP A 420 -21.49 -4.05 8.54
CA ASP A 420 -22.87 -4.20 8.07
C ASP A 420 -23.59 -2.84 8.10
N SER A 421 -24.18 -2.44 6.97
CA SER A 421 -24.90 -1.17 6.83
C SER A 421 -26.12 -1.08 7.75
N LYS A 422 -26.69 -2.20 8.20
CA LYS A 422 -27.77 -2.21 9.20
C LYS A 422 -27.35 -1.59 10.54
N GLN A 423 -26.05 -1.64 10.84
CA GLN A 423 -25.47 -1.11 12.07
C GLN A 423 -25.03 0.36 11.97
N LEU A 424 -25.20 1.00 10.80
CA LEU A 424 -25.01 2.44 10.64
C LEU A 424 -26.07 3.22 11.41
N ASP A 425 -25.65 4.29 12.07
CA ASP A 425 -26.53 5.31 12.65
C ASP A 425 -26.11 6.71 12.13
N PRO A 426 -26.58 7.09 10.92
CA PRO A 426 -26.20 8.37 10.33
C PRO A 426 -26.64 9.57 11.17
N ALA A 427 -27.75 9.46 11.93
CA ALA A 427 -28.22 10.54 12.79
C ALA A 427 -27.27 10.77 13.97
N LYS A 428 -26.76 9.70 14.60
CA LYS A 428 -25.73 9.80 15.63
C LYS A 428 -24.40 10.32 15.04
N MET A 429 -24.02 9.87 13.85
CA MET A 429 -22.81 10.37 13.18
C MET A 429 -22.84 11.89 12.96
N VAL A 430 -23.93 12.42 12.39
CA VAL A 430 -24.01 13.87 12.11
C VAL A 430 -24.07 14.70 13.38
N ARG A 431 -24.75 14.24 14.45
CA ARG A 431 -24.73 14.91 15.76
C ARG A 431 -23.33 14.96 16.34
N MET A 432 -22.63 13.83 16.39
CA MET A 432 -21.26 13.77 16.89
C MET A 432 -20.31 14.69 16.10
N ALA A 433 -20.45 14.78 14.77
CA ALA A 433 -19.66 15.70 13.96
C ALA A 433 -19.97 17.17 14.25
N HIS A 434 -21.25 17.50 14.43
CA HIS A 434 -21.72 18.85 14.69
C HIS A 434 -21.41 19.36 16.12
N ASP A 435 -21.40 18.45 17.09
CA ASP A 435 -21.13 18.74 18.50
C ASP A 435 -19.65 19.03 18.79
N LEU A 436 -18.74 18.60 17.89
CA LEU A 436 -17.31 18.88 18.02
C LEU A 436 -17.02 20.38 18.02
N GLN A 437 -16.08 20.79 18.87
CA GLN A 437 -15.62 22.17 18.98
C GLN A 437 -14.17 22.29 18.53
N ALA A 438 -13.79 23.47 18.00
CA ALA A 438 -12.47 23.66 17.41
C ALA A 438 -11.31 23.57 18.43
N ASP A 439 -11.57 23.75 19.71
CA ASP A 439 -10.64 23.63 20.86
C ASP A 439 -10.74 22.26 21.58
N ALA A 440 -11.58 21.37 21.06
CA ALA A 440 -11.83 20.03 21.57
C ALA A 440 -11.82 19.00 20.41
N LEU A 441 -10.73 18.96 19.66
CA LEU A 441 -10.60 18.00 18.57
C LEU A 441 -10.16 16.63 19.10
N PRO A 442 -10.54 15.53 18.44
CA PRO A 442 -10.03 14.21 18.79
C PRO A 442 -8.51 14.11 18.62
N PRO A 443 -7.83 13.35 19.50
CA PRO A 443 -6.41 13.07 19.34
C PRO A 443 -6.18 12.04 18.24
N VAL A 444 -4.90 11.84 17.90
CA VAL A 444 -4.47 10.84 16.94
C VAL A 444 -3.45 9.90 17.58
N VAL A 445 -3.74 8.59 17.53
CA VAL A 445 -2.78 7.55 17.94
C VAL A 445 -1.80 7.28 16.80
N GLN A 446 -0.51 7.13 17.13
CA GLN A 446 0.50 6.69 16.18
C GLN A 446 1.37 5.62 16.81
N ILE A 447 1.47 4.46 16.16
CA ILE A 447 2.26 3.31 16.62
C ILE A 447 3.51 3.10 15.76
N ARG A 448 4.52 2.47 16.36
CA ARG A 448 5.74 2.01 15.68
C ARG A 448 6.27 0.78 16.37
N VAL A 449 6.58 -0.26 15.58
CA VAL A 449 7.36 -1.41 16.04
C VAL A 449 8.80 -0.97 16.24
N THR A 450 9.33 -1.13 17.45
CA THR A 450 10.72 -0.77 17.78
C THR A 450 11.62 -2.00 17.85
N GLU A 451 11.06 -3.15 18.23
CA GLU A 451 11.74 -4.43 18.25
C GLU A 451 10.75 -5.54 17.89
N GLU A 452 11.20 -6.58 17.19
CA GLU A 452 10.40 -7.77 16.92
C GLU A 452 11.32 -8.96 16.65
N ASP A 453 10.82 -10.17 16.88
CA ASP A 453 11.53 -11.40 16.52
C ASP A 453 11.94 -11.38 15.04
N GLN A 454 13.15 -11.87 14.76
CA GLN A 454 13.71 -11.98 13.41
C GLN A 454 13.81 -13.46 13.04
N PRO A 455 12.73 -14.06 12.49
CA PRO A 455 12.77 -15.47 12.09
C PRO A 455 13.71 -15.66 10.90
N VAL A 456 14.40 -16.80 10.89
CA VAL A 456 15.37 -17.17 9.86
C VAL A 456 14.68 -18.01 8.77
N SER A 457 14.67 -17.51 7.54
CA SER A 457 14.18 -18.28 6.38
C SER A 457 15.05 -19.52 6.14
N GLY A 458 14.42 -20.65 5.91
CA GLY A 458 15.07 -21.96 5.79
C GLY A 458 15.20 -22.72 7.13
N VAL A 459 14.88 -22.08 8.25
CA VAL A 459 14.93 -22.70 9.60
C VAL A 459 13.61 -22.50 10.33
N ASP A 460 13.23 -21.25 10.61
CA ASP A 460 12.00 -20.92 11.32
C ASP A 460 10.77 -20.99 10.41
N TYR A 461 10.94 -20.88 9.10
CA TYR A 461 9.90 -21.01 8.08
C TYR A 461 10.53 -21.25 6.70
N PHE A 462 9.73 -21.66 5.72
CA PHE A 462 10.20 -21.98 4.35
C PHE A 462 9.44 -21.14 3.31
N ASP A 463 10.17 -20.33 2.54
CA ASP A 463 9.59 -19.48 1.50
C ASP A 463 10.67 -19.08 0.48
N VAL A 464 10.27 -18.35 -0.56
CA VAL A 464 11.20 -17.77 -1.52
C VAL A 464 12.14 -16.76 -0.83
N PRO A 465 13.41 -16.65 -1.26
CA PRO A 465 14.35 -15.70 -0.68
C PRO A 465 13.81 -14.28 -0.65
N GLY A 466 13.99 -13.59 0.49
CA GLY A 466 13.56 -12.20 0.70
C GLY A 466 12.11 -12.03 1.15
N ARG A 467 11.28 -13.09 1.18
CA ARG A 467 9.92 -13.00 1.73
C ARG A 467 9.92 -13.22 3.24
N GLY A 468 9.62 -12.16 4.00
CA GLY A 468 9.53 -12.19 5.46
C GLY A 468 8.09 -12.32 6.00
N GLU A 469 7.95 -12.09 7.30
CA GLU A 469 6.63 -11.96 7.96
C GLU A 469 6.04 -10.55 7.81
N ARG A 470 6.86 -9.51 7.59
CA ARG A 470 6.39 -8.13 7.45
C ARG A 470 5.58 -7.95 6.16
N LEU A 471 4.29 -7.67 6.30
CA LEU A 471 3.43 -7.26 5.19
C LEU A 471 3.53 -5.74 4.98
N PHE A 472 3.33 -4.96 6.03
CA PHE A 472 3.59 -3.51 6.03
C PHE A 472 3.72 -2.95 7.46
N ASP A 473 4.36 -1.78 7.56
CA ASP A 473 4.41 -0.95 8.75
C ASP A 473 4.03 0.48 8.39
N THR A 474 2.99 1.00 9.02
CA THR A 474 2.58 2.41 8.93
C THR A 474 2.35 2.96 10.32
N PRO A 475 2.28 4.30 10.49
CA PRO A 475 1.97 4.89 11.80
C PRO A 475 0.60 4.52 12.38
N PHE A 476 -0.32 3.97 11.59
CA PHE A 476 -1.70 3.66 12.03
C PHE A 476 -2.08 2.18 11.86
N ALA A 477 -1.24 1.39 11.20
CA ALA A 477 -1.50 -0.01 10.95
C ALA A 477 -0.18 -0.76 10.73
N VAL A 478 0.00 -1.85 11.46
CA VAL A 478 1.12 -2.80 11.38
C VAL A 478 0.54 -4.15 11.01
N ALA A 479 1.08 -4.82 9.99
CA ALA A 479 0.59 -6.12 9.57
C ALA A 479 1.72 -7.14 9.39
N ARG A 480 1.47 -8.36 9.86
CA ARG A 480 2.35 -9.53 9.68
C ARG A 480 1.58 -10.72 9.10
N VAL A 481 2.27 -11.48 8.25
CA VAL A 481 1.90 -12.85 7.91
C VAL A 481 2.75 -13.76 8.81
N ALA A 482 2.10 -14.49 9.72
CA ALA A 482 2.75 -15.32 10.74
C ALA A 482 3.31 -16.63 10.15
N ARG A 483 4.40 -16.54 9.38
CA ARG A 483 5.09 -17.67 8.74
C ARG A 483 5.89 -18.52 9.71
N SER A 484 6.57 -17.89 10.66
CA SER A 484 7.44 -18.54 11.64
C SER A 484 6.70 -19.66 12.37
N LEU A 485 7.41 -20.76 12.56
CA LEU A 485 6.95 -21.95 13.25
C LEU A 485 7.06 -21.83 14.77
N ARG A 486 7.75 -20.79 15.26
CA ARG A 486 7.79 -20.45 16.69
C ARG A 486 6.39 -20.28 17.25
N TYR A 487 6.18 -20.84 18.44
CA TYR A 487 4.87 -20.85 19.08
C TYR A 487 4.44 -19.44 19.51
N THR A 488 5.34 -18.67 20.12
CA THR A 488 5.07 -17.29 20.56
C THR A 488 5.91 -16.30 19.79
N ARG A 489 5.26 -15.21 19.35
CA ARG A 489 5.91 -14.04 18.74
C ARG A 489 6.01 -12.92 19.75
N ARG A 490 7.19 -12.30 19.80
CA ARG A 490 7.45 -11.08 20.56
C ARG A 490 7.53 -9.87 19.63
N MET A 491 6.84 -8.80 20.01
CA MET A 491 6.92 -7.49 19.37
C MET A 491 6.88 -6.39 20.43
N VAL A 492 7.77 -5.40 20.34
CA VAL A 492 7.69 -4.18 21.15
C VAL A 492 7.15 -3.06 20.29
N VAL A 493 6.12 -2.39 20.79
CA VAL A 493 5.44 -1.31 20.09
C VAL A 493 5.41 -0.06 20.97
N SER A 494 5.76 1.08 20.39
CA SER A 494 5.64 2.40 21.00
C SER A 494 4.51 3.17 20.33
N ALA A 495 3.63 3.76 21.14
CA ALA A 495 2.60 4.71 20.77
C ALA A 495 2.99 6.17 21.09
N GLU A 496 4.23 6.44 21.46
CA GLU A 496 4.71 7.78 21.88
C GLU A 496 4.66 8.82 20.76
N GLY A 497 4.53 8.39 19.50
CA GLY A 497 4.30 9.28 18.37
C GLY A 497 2.92 9.94 18.37
N SER A 498 1.99 9.47 19.20
CA SER A 498 0.62 9.96 19.31
C SER A 498 0.56 11.43 19.71
N LYS A 499 -0.47 12.15 19.23
CA LYS A 499 -0.58 13.60 19.43
C LYS A 499 -2.01 14.02 19.70
N ASP A 500 -2.14 15.00 20.59
CA ASP A 500 -3.34 15.80 20.70
C ASP A 500 -3.14 17.13 19.94
N PRO A 501 -4.10 17.60 19.13
CA PRO A 501 -3.91 18.81 18.34
C PRO A 501 -3.96 20.09 19.19
N GLN A 502 -4.32 19.98 20.47
CA GLN A 502 -4.25 21.04 21.48
C GLN A 502 -3.16 20.75 22.53
N ASN A 503 -2.30 19.76 22.30
CA ASN A 503 -1.27 19.29 23.24
C ASN A 503 -1.81 18.89 24.62
N LYS A 504 -3.08 18.44 24.72
CA LYS A 504 -3.63 17.87 25.96
C LYS A 504 -2.90 16.56 26.31
N PRO A 505 -2.75 16.23 27.62
CA PRO A 505 -2.21 14.95 28.05
C PRO A 505 -3.02 13.77 27.49
N LEU A 506 -2.33 12.70 27.10
CA LEU A 506 -2.95 11.51 26.51
C LEU A 506 -2.93 10.34 27.49
N LYS A 507 -4.05 9.61 27.55
CA LYS A 507 -4.14 8.28 28.15
C LYS A 507 -4.04 7.23 27.05
N TYR A 508 -3.20 6.22 27.24
CA TYR A 508 -2.97 5.16 26.26
C TYR A 508 -3.79 3.91 26.59
N HIS A 509 -4.43 3.33 25.58
CA HIS A 509 -5.23 2.12 25.73
C HIS A 509 -4.81 1.09 24.67
N TRP A 510 -4.69 -0.15 25.09
CA TRP A 510 -4.38 -1.29 24.24
C TRP A 510 -5.43 -2.38 24.46
N ALA A 511 -5.97 -2.93 23.39
CA ALA A 511 -7.06 -3.91 23.48
C ALA A 511 -6.91 -5.02 22.45
N VAL A 512 -7.23 -6.25 22.84
CA VAL A 512 -7.44 -7.35 21.89
C VAL A 512 -8.80 -7.15 21.23
N LEU A 513 -8.79 -6.95 19.91
CA LEU A 513 -10.00 -6.71 19.11
C LEU A 513 -10.47 -7.97 18.39
N ARG A 514 -9.54 -8.87 18.05
CA ARG A 514 -9.82 -10.18 17.44
C ARG A 514 -8.74 -11.18 17.85
N GLY A 515 -9.12 -12.45 17.99
CA GLY A 515 -8.22 -13.55 18.34
C GLY A 515 -8.55 -14.17 19.70
N ASP A 516 -7.65 -15.01 20.20
CA ASP A 516 -7.76 -15.62 21.53
C ASP A 516 -7.10 -14.72 22.57
N ALA A 517 -7.90 -13.98 23.33
CA ALA A 517 -7.37 -13.12 24.39
C ALA A 517 -6.52 -13.89 25.41
N ALA A 518 -6.80 -15.18 25.66
CA ALA A 518 -6.01 -16.00 26.58
C ALA A 518 -4.58 -16.30 26.06
N ARG A 519 -4.35 -16.17 24.75
CA ARG A 519 -3.06 -16.42 24.08
C ARG A 519 -2.25 -15.15 23.78
N ILE A 520 -2.78 -13.99 24.17
CA ILE A 520 -2.19 -12.68 23.89
C ILE A 520 -1.88 -12.00 25.22
N LYS A 521 -0.62 -11.64 25.42
CA LYS A 521 -0.20 -10.80 26.55
C LYS A 521 0.23 -9.44 26.03
N ILE A 522 -0.28 -8.38 26.69
CA ILE A 522 0.08 -6.99 26.45
C ILE A 522 0.72 -6.48 27.73
N ASN A 523 2.04 -6.38 27.75
CA ASN A 523 2.82 -5.99 28.93
C ASN A 523 3.26 -4.53 28.78
N PRO A 524 2.75 -3.59 29.58
CA PRO A 524 3.26 -2.22 29.59
C PRO A 524 4.74 -2.18 29.94
N LEU A 525 5.53 -1.48 29.12
CA LEU A 525 6.96 -1.24 29.37
C LEU A 525 7.21 0.12 30.04
N LYS A 526 6.20 0.98 30.08
CA LYS A 526 6.24 2.30 30.71
C LYS A 526 5.03 2.49 31.64
N PRO A 527 5.16 3.29 32.72
CA PRO A 527 4.05 3.54 33.66
C PRO A 527 2.82 4.17 33.02
N ASP A 528 2.99 4.96 31.96
CA ASP A 528 1.89 5.63 31.24
C ASP A 528 1.23 4.75 30.17
N GLY A 529 1.75 3.54 29.93
CA GLY A 529 1.25 2.63 28.90
C GLY A 529 1.56 3.04 27.47
N SER A 530 2.42 4.03 27.25
CA SER A 530 2.79 4.52 25.90
C SER A 530 3.63 3.53 25.08
N SER A 531 4.18 2.49 25.71
CA SER A 531 4.88 1.39 25.05
C SER A 531 4.56 0.06 25.69
N VAL A 532 4.43 -0.98 24.86
CA VAL A 532 4.06 -2.33 25.28
C VAL A 532 4.94 -3.39 24.61
N GLU A 533 5.19 -4.48 25.32
CA GLU A 533 5.62 -5.74 24.76
C GLU A 533 4.39 -6.62 24.52
N LEU A 534 4.28 -7.13 23.30
CA LEU A 534 3.25 -8.05 22.85
C LEU A 534 3.85 -9.44 22.76
N LEU A 535 3.24 -10.40 23.45
CA LEU A 535 3.53 -11.83 23.32
C LEU A 535 2.30 -12.52 22.75
N ILE A 536 2.39 -12.97 21.50
CA ILE A 536 1.26 -13.50 20.73
C ILE A 536 1.56 -14.96 20.37
N SER A 537 0.89 -15.88 21.06
CA SER A 537 1.05 -17.32 20.78
C SER A 537 0.33 -17.74 19.51
N HIS A 538 0.59 -18.95 19.00
CA HIS A 538 0.00 -19.44 17.76
C HIS A 538 -1.54 -19.47 17.84
N HIS A 539 -2.19 -19.00 16.77
CA HIS A 539 -3.65 -18.96 16.64
C HIS A 539 -4.09 -19.86 15.49
N GLU A 540 -5.03 -20.74 15.79
CA GLU A 540 -5.78 -21.49 14.81
C GLU A 540 -7.00 -20.67 14.37
N ARG A 541 -7.57 -21.04 13.21
CA ARG A 541 -8.83 -20.48 12.76
C ARG A 541 -9.94 -20.76 13.79
N ARG A 542 -10.74 -19.73 14.08
CA ARG A 542 -11.83 -19.79 15.07
C ARG A 542 -12.95 -18.81 14.73
N PRO A 543 -14.17 -18.98 15.28
CA PRO A 543 -15.24 -17.99 15.19
C PRO A 543 -14.77 -16.59 15.64
N VAL A 544 -15.13 -15.55 14.88
CA VAL A 544 -14.73 -14.16 15.19
C VAL A 544 -15.39 -13.61 16.46
N LEU A 545 -16.54 -14.16 16.80
CA LEU A 545 -17.29 -13.97 18.03
C LEU A 545 -17.88 -15.32 18.43
N GLU A 546 -18.21 -15.49 19.70
CA GLU A 546 -18.90 -16.71 20.17
C GLU A 546 -20.22 -16.90 19.39
N GLY A 547 -20.41 -18.10 18.82
CA GLY A 547 -21.57 -18.43 18.00
C GLY A 547 -21.59 -17.88 16.57
N SER A 548 -20.51 -17.22 16.12
CA SER A 548 -20.40 -16.72 14.74
C SER A 548 -20.08 -17.82 13.73
N GLU A 549 -20.83 -17.86 12.62
CA GLU A 549 -20.51 -18.69 11.43
C GLU A 549 -19.29 -18.16 10.65
N LEU A 550 -18.94 -16.90 10.85
CA LEU A 550 -17.72 -16.30 10.32
C LEU A 550 -16.52 -16.68 11.20
N GLU A 551 -15.51 -17.28 10.58
CA GLU A 551 -14.25 -17.64 11.21
C GLU A 551 -13.09 -16.80 10.70
N SER A 552 -12.09 -16.58 11.55
CA SER A 552 -10.84 -15.91 11.21
C SER A 552 -9.65 -16.61 11.88
N ASN A 553 -8.51 -16.54 11.23
CA ASN A 553 -7.19 -16.92 11.74
C ASN A 553 -6.30 -15.68 11.95
N ARG A 554 -6.91 -14.49 12.03
CA ARG A 554 -6.23 -13.23 12.28
C ARG A 554 -6.37 -12.79 13.73
N VAL A 555 -5.29 -12.26 14.28
CA VAL A 555 -5.28 -11.49 15.53
C VAL A 555 -5.28 -10.01 15.19
N ASP A 556 -6.13 -9.23 15.84
CA ASP A 556 -6.11 -7.77 15.77
C ASP A 556 -5.96 -7.19 17.19
N ILE A 557 -4.96 -6.34 17.39
CA ILE A 557 -4.75 -5.56 18.61
C ILE A 557 -4.90 -4.08 18.25
N GLY A 558 -5.76 -3.38 19.00
CA GLY A 558 -6.00 -1.95 18.84
C GLY A 558 -5.17 -1.12 19.81
N ALA A 559 -4.62 -0.02 19.33
CA ALA A 559 -4.05 1.04 20.13
C ALA A 559 -4.93 2.30 20.01
N PHE A 560 -5.18 2.96 21.13
CA PHE A 560 -6.02 4.16 21.21
C PHE A 560 -5.37 5.16 22.15
N VAL A 561 -5.65 6.44 21.93
CA VAL A 561 -5.35 7.50 22.90
C VAL A 561 -6.60 8.29 23.23
N HIS A 562 -6.71 8.76 24.47
CA HIS A 562 -7.80 9.61 24.94
C HIS A 562 -7.26 10.90 25.53
N ASN A 563 -7.78 12.05 25.10
CA ASN A 563 -7.29 13.38 25.51
C ASN A 563 -8.06 14.01 26.69
N GLY A 564 -8.95 13.23 27.33
CA GLY A 564 -9.84 13.69 28.39
C GLY A 564 -11.27 13.98 27.93
N GLN A 565 -11.49 14.08 26.62
CA GLN A 565 -12.82 14.34 26.05
C GLN A 565 -13.18 13.40 24.89
N HIS A 566 -12.20 13.04 24.07
CA HIS A 566 -12.39 12.21 22.89
C HIS A 566 -11.32 11.13 22.80
N TYR A 567 -11.72 9.95 22.34
CA TYR A 567 -10.81 8.92 21.86
C TYR A 567 -10.27 9.29 20.48
N SER A 568 -9.11 8.76 20.12
CA SER A 568 -8.66 8.71 18.72
C SER A 568 -9.41 7.63 17.95
N ALA A 569 -9.40 7.71 16.61
CA ALA A 569 -9.54 6.50 15.80
C ALA A 569 -8.47 5.45 16.20
N PRO A 570 -8.74 4.15 16.02
CA PRO A 570 -7.76 3.10 16.34
C PRO A 570 -6.54 3.14 15.41
N ALA A 571 -5.38 2.79 15.95
CA ALA A 571 -4.33 2.14 15.17
C ALA A 571 -4.39 0.62 15.39
N PHE A 572 -3.99 -0.15 14.38
CA PHE A 572 -4.11 -1.62 14.39
C PHE A 572 -2.77 -2.33 14.30
N ILE A 573 -2.68 -3.46 14.98
CA ILE A 573 -1.62 -4.45 14.81
C ILE A 573 -2.31 -5.76 14.45
N SER A 574 -2.10 -6.22 13.22
CA SER A 574 -2.72 -7.41 12.67
C SER A 574 -1.71 -8.52 12.40
N LEU A 575 -1.98 -9.73 12.87
CA LEU A 575 -1.19 -10.92 12.57
C LEU A 575 -2.10 -11.97 11.94
N THR A 576 -1.90 -12.27 10.65
CA THR A 576 -2.63 -13.32 9.96
C THR A 576 -1.84 -14.63 10.03
N TYR A 577 -2.42 -15.65 10.65
CA TYR A 577 -1.88 -17.01 10.65
C TYR A 577 -2.28 -17.74 9.37
N LEU A 578 -1.51 -18.75 8.99
CA LEU A 578 -1.69 -19.45 7.73
C LEU A 578 -2.46 -20.75 7.99
N ASP A 579 -3.65 -20.87 7.41
CA ASP A 579 -4.57 -22.01 7.64
C ASP A 579 -4.14 -23.29 6.91
N ASN A 580 -3.26 -23.15 5.91
CA ASN A 580 -2.71 -24.27 5.14
C ASN A 580 -1.52 -24.97 5.83
N GLN A 581 -1.56 -25.03 7.16
CA GLN A 581 -0.55 -25.70 7.99
C GLN A 581 -1.20 -26.32 9.22
N GLU A 582 -0.99 -27.62 9.45
CA GLU A 582 -1.36 -28.27 10.71
C GLU A 582 -0.12 -28.43 11.59
N ARG A 583 -0.11 -27.76 12.75
CA ARG A 583 1.04 -27.74 13.67
C ARG A 583 0.73 -28.53 14.93
N THR A 584 1.68 -29.34 15.37
CA THR A 584 1.60 -30.03 16.67
C THR A 584 2.71 -29.53 17.57
N TYR A 585 2.35 -29.16 18.79
CA TYR A 585 3.29 -28.71 19.82
C TYR A 585 3.20 -29.64 21.04
N ASP A 586 4.30 -29.78 21.78
CA ASP A 586 4.28 -30.41 23.08
C ASP A 586 3.72 -29.48 24.18
N LYS A 587 3.61 -29.98 25.41
CA LYS A 587 3.08 -29.21 26.56
C LYS A 587 3.91 -27.96 26.90
N SER A 588 5.16 -27.89 26.44
CA SER A 588 6.06 -26.73 26.63
C SER A 588 6.03 -25.76 25.44
N GLY A 589 5.21 -26.02 24.42
CA GLY A 589 5.14 -25.21 23.21
C GLY A 589 6.27 -25.48 22.21
N ARG A 590 7.02 -26.58 22.35
CA ARG A 590 8.02 -27.00 21.34
C ARG A 590 7.33 -27.65 20.16
N LEU A 591 7.72 -27.27 18.96
CA LEU A 591 7.12 -27.79 17.73
C LEU A 591 7.55 -29.24 17.49
N LEU A 592 6.58 -30.14 17.34
CA LEU A 592 6.82 -31.56 17.05
C LEU A 592 6.70 -31.85 15.56
N SER A 593 5.68 -31.32 14.89
CA SER A 593 5.53 -31.46 13.45
C SER A 593 4.71 -30.35 12.83
N VAL A 594 4.93 -30.13 11.53
CA VAL A 594 4.10 -29.29 10.67
C VAL A 594 3.74 -30.08 9.43
N ASP A 595 2.45 -30.30 9.20
CA ASP A 595 1.95 -30.94 7.98
C ASP A 595 1.36 -29.89 7.05
N TYR A 596 2.05 -29.62 5.94
CA TYR A 596 1.55 -28.72 4.91
C TYR A 596 0.72 -29.47 3.85
N ALA A 597 0.99 -30.77 3.65
CA ALA A 597 0.33 -31.57 2.63
C ALA A 597 -1.12 -31.89 3.03
N ALA A 598 -1.36 -32.26 4.29
CA ALA A 598 -2.69 -32.51 4.83
C ALA A 598 -3.55 -31.23 4.84
N ALA A 599 -2.92 -30.10 5.18
CA ALA A 599 -3.57 -28.81 5.26
C ALA A 599 -3.72 -28.09 3.91
N ALA A 600 -3.18 -28.65 2.81
CA ALA A 600 -3.19 -28.02 1.49
C ALA A 600 -4.61 -27.76 0.92
N ARG A 601 -5.63 -28.40 1.48
CA ARG A 601 -7.04 -28.14 1.18
C ARG A 601 -7.53 -26.78 1.65
N HIS A 602 -6.89 -26.20 2.67
CA HIS A 602 -7.36 -24.99 3.30
C HIS A 602 -6.97 -23.75 2.50
N TYR A 603 -7.94 -22.87 2.26
CA TYR A 603 -7.69 -21.68 1.45
C TYR A 603 -6.79 -20.69 2.19
N VAL A 604 -5.75 -20.23 1.50
CA VAL A 604 -4.94 -19.07 1.88
C VAL A 604 -4.70 -18.23 0.63
N ASP A 605 -4.75 -16.90 0.74
CA ASP A 605 -4.50 -16.01 -0.38
C ASP A 605 -3.11 -16.31 -1.00
N PRO A 606 -3.03 -16.64 -2.29
CA PRO A 606 -1.75 -16.94 -2.94
C PRO A 606 -0.80 -15.73 -3.03
N ALA A 607 -1.30 -14.51 -2.83
CA ALA A 607 -0.45 -13.33 -2.64
C ALA A 607 0.21 -13.27 -1.25
N LEU A 608 -0.32 -14.01 -0.26
CA LEU A 608 0.26 -14.15 1.07
C LEU A 608 1.12 -15.40 1.20
N GLU A 609 0.76 -16.52 0.61
CA GLU A 609 1.49 -17.77 0.83
C GLU A 609 1.54 -18.68 -0.40
N LEU A 610 2.65 -19.40 -0.54
CA LEU A 610 2.80 -20.46 -1.53
C LEU A 610 2.54 -21.82 -0.86
N PRO A 611 1.56 -22.61 -1.32
CA PRO A 611 1.28 -23.92 -0.76
C PRO A 611 2.49 -24.85 -0.84
N LYS A 612 2.67 -25.68 0.18
CA LYS A 612 3.76 -26.65 0.31
C LYS A 612 3.17 -28.06 0.33
N LYS A 613 3.95 -29.06 -0.10
CA LYS A 613 3.48 -30.45 -0.28
C LYS A 613 4.30 -31.47 0.51
N TRP A 614 4.74 -31.08 1.70
CA TRP A 614 5.53 -31.94 2.58
C TRP A 614 5.07 -31.81 4.02
N ARG A 615 5.56 -32.72 4.85
CA ARG A 615 5.46 -32.66 6.30
C ARG A 615 6.87 -32.57 6.88
N ASP A 616 7.05 -31.78 7.92
CA ASP A 616 8.30 -31.70 8.67
C ASP A 616 8.09 -32.24 10.10
N GLU A 617 8.96 -33.15 10.55
CA GLU A 617 8.99 -33.78 11.87
C GLU A 617 10.26 -33.32 12.61
N TYR A 618 10.11 -32.58 13.71
CA TYR A 618 11.21 -31.90 14.39
C TYR A 618 11.83 -32.76 15.49
N HIS A 619 13.15 -32.76 15.59
CA HIS A 619 13.93 -33.58 16.52
C HIS A 619 14.67 -32.72 17.54
N TYR A 620 14.71 -33.19 18.78
CA TYR A 620 15.38 -32.50 19.88
C TYR A 620 16.22 -33.49 20.68
N ASP A 621 17.31 -33.00 21.27
CA ASP A 621 18.05 -33.77 22.25
C ASP A 621 17.35 -33.80 23.62
N SER A 622 17.93 -34.52 24.58
CA SER A 622 17.39 -34.63 25.94
C SER A 622 17.35 -33.30 26.70
N SER A 623 18.15 -32.30 26.31
CA SER A 623 18.10 -30.95 26.86
C SER A 623 17.01 -30.08 26.22
N GLY A 624 16.38 -30.57 25.15
CA GLY A 624 15.36 -29.87 24.39
C GLY A 624 15.90 -28.92 23.32
N LYS A 625 17.19 -29.02 22.97
CA LYS A 625 17.79 -28.27 21.88
C LYS A 625 17.44 -28.93 20.55
N LEU A 626 17.05 -28.11 19.55
CA LEU A 626 16.75 -28.59 18.20
C LEU A 626 17.99 -29.24 17.58
N THR A 627 17.87 -30.48 17.14
CA THR A 627 18.94 -31.23 16.45
C THR A 627 18.70 -31.36 14.95
N GLY A 628 17.54 -30.93 14.45
CA GLY A 628 17.16 -30.98 13.04
C GLY A 628 15.69 -31.35 12.83
N TRP A 629 15.32 -31.66 11.60
CA TRP A 629 14.00 -32.21 11.28
C TRP A 629 14.07 -33.21 10.12
N THR A 630 13.08 -34.09 10.04
CA THR A 630 12.86 -34.96 8.88
C THR A 630 11.72 -34.41 8.05
N ARG A 631 12.00 -34.09 6.79
CA ARG A 631 11.00 -33.77 5.79
C ARG A 631 10.50 -35.03 5.09
N VAL A 632 9.19 -35.18 5.00
CA VAL A 632 8.51 -36.32 4.40
C VAL A 632 7.68 -35.88 3.20
N ARG A 633 7.87 -36.56 2.06
CA ARG A 633 7.11 -36.38 0.82
C ARG A 633 6.69 -37.75 0.27
N GLY A 634 5.50 -38.22 0.62
CA GLY A 634 5.11 -39.59 0.31
C GLY A 634 6.06 -40.57 1.01
N GLN A 635 6.81 -41.36 0.23
CA GLN A 635 7.82 -42.28 0.77
C GLN A 635 9.22 -41.65 0.91
N ASP A 636 9.47 -40.49 0.30
CA ASP A 636 10.77 -39.81 0.41
C ASP A 636 10.95 -39.17 1.80
N ARG A 637 12.12 -39.38 2.40
CA ARG A 637 12.49 -38.88 3.73
C ARG A 637 13.86 -38.21 3.66
N GLN A 638 13.89 -36.93 3.99
CA GLN A 638 15.09 -36.10 3.93
C GLN A 638 15.38 -35.52 5.31
N VAL A 639 16.61 -35.68 5.81
CA VAL A 639 17.01 -35.18 7.13
C VAL A 639 17.73 -33.85 6.98
N PHE A 640 17.33 -32.87 7.79
CA PHE A 640 17.92 -31.54 7.83
C PHE A 640 18.64 -31.30 9.16
N THR A 641 19.77 -30.58 9.09
CA THR A 641 20.48 -30.08 10.28
C THR A 641 19.68 -28.92 10.92
N PRO A 642 19.96 -28.51 12.18
CA PRO A 642 19.21 -27.42 12.80
C PRO A 642 19.46 -26.06 12.14
N GLU A 643 20.51 -25.92 11.32
CA GLU A 643 20.79 -24.76 10.49
C GLU A 643 20.05 -24.77 9.14
N GLY A 644 19.24 -25.81 8.86
CA GLY A 644 18.45 -25.91 7.63
C GLY A 644 19.16 -26.48 6.41
N LYS A 645 20.27 -27.20 6.61
CA LYS A 645 20.99 -27.87 5.52
C LYS A 645 20.52 -29.31 5.36
N LEU A 646 20.38 -29.75 4.12
CA LEU A 646 20.03 -31.14 3.81
C LEU A 646 21.23 -32.06 4.06
N LEU A 647 21.04 -33.13 4.81
CA LEU A 647 22.04 -34.18 5.03
C LEU A 647 22.10 -35.09 3.79
N VAL A 648 23.26 -35.12 3.11
CA VAL A 648 23.49 -35.94 1.91
C VAL A 648 24.12 -37.29 2.26
N LYS A 649 24.98 -37.30 3.29
CA LYS A 649 25.60 -38.52 3.84
C LYS A 649 25.74 -38.38 5.35
N ALA A 650 25.25 -39.39 6.08
CA ALA A 650 25.44 -39.48 7.54
C ALA A 650 26.88 -39.94 7.84
N GLY A 651 27.57 -39.25 8.76
CA GLY A 651 28.89 -39.66 9.26
C GLY A 651 28.78 -40.66 10.42
N GLU A 652 29.93 -41.15 10.91
CA GLU A 652 29.98 -41.91 12.16
C GLU A 652 29.66 -41.01 13.37
N ALA A 653 29.02 -41.57 14.40
CA ALA A 653 28.66 -40.90 15.65
C ALA A 653 27.77 -39.64 15.53
N GLY A 654 26.86 -39.58 14.55
CA GLY A 654 25.80 -38.56 14.49
C GLY A 654 26.24 -37.17 14.01
N GLN A 655 27.46 -37.03 13.48
CA GLN A 655 27.89 -35.83 12.78
C GLN A 655 27.56 -35.90 11.28
N ALA A 656 27.16 -34.78 10.68
CA ALA A 656 26.93 -34.67 9.24
C ALA A 656 28.26 -34.70 8.48
N SER A 657 28.54 -35.74 7.70
CA SER A 657 29.78 -35.79 6.90
C SER A 657 29.68 -34.99 5.60
N GLN A 658 28.46 -34.77 5.08
CA GLN A 658 28.22 -33.95 3.90
C GLN A 658 26.82 -33.34 3.92
N THR A 659 26.74 -32.01 3.82
CA THR A 659 25.47 -31.26 3.77
C THR A 659 25.33 -30.47 2.48
N ARG A 660 24.10 -30.15 2.08
CA ARG A 660 23.79 -29.30 0.91
C ARG A 660 22.82 -28.18 1.30
N GLU A 661 23.09 -26.98 0.81
CA GLU A 661 22.15 -25.86 0.89
C GLU A 661 20.90 -26.16 0.05
N VAL A 662 19.74 -25.76 0.57
CA VAL A 662 18.46 -25.98 -0.10
C VAL A 662 17.82 -24.65 -0.42
N ARG A 663 17.26 -24.51 -1.62
CA ARG A 663 16.53 -23.30 -2.02
C ARG A 663 15.07 -23.62 -2.26
N TYR A 664 14.24 -22.60 -2.10
CA TYR A 664 12.82 -22.70 -2.39
C TYR A 664 12.46 -21.73 -3.51
N ALA A 665 11.73 -22.24 -4.48
CA ALA A 665 11.31 -21.48 -5.65
C ALA A 665 9.83 -21.73 -5.94
N PRO A 666 9.11 -20.74 -6.48
CA PRO A 666 7.75 -20.96 -6.95
C PRO A 666 7.77 -21.84 -8.20
N GLN A 667 6.91 -22.86 -8.25
CA GLN A 667 6.66 -23.67 -9.44
C GLN A 667 5.15 -23.67 -9.72
N GLY A 668 4.78 -23.38 -10.96
CA GLY A 668 3.37 -23.34 -11.34
C GLY A 668 3.19 -23.31 -12.86
N LYS A 669 2.00 -23.71 -13.32
CA LYS A 669 1.58 -23.54 -14.70
C LYS A 669 0.87 -22.18 -14.85
N PRO A 670 0.90 -21.54 -16.04
CA PRO A 670 0.10 -20.36 -16.32
C PRO A 670 -1.37 -20.58 -15.94
N GLY A 671 -1.98 -19.60 -15.25
CA GLY A 671 -3.38 -19.68 -14.82
C GLY A 671 -3.64 -20.46 -13.53
N GLN A 672 -2.63 -21.02 -12.87
CA GLN A 672 -2.74 -21.69 -11.56
C GLN A 672 -1.95 -20.95 -10.49
N ALA A 673 -2.37 -21.08 -9.23
CA ALA A 673 -1.56 -20.59 -8.11
C ALA A 673 -0.25 -21.42 -8.05
N PRO A 674 0.92 -20.77 -7.99
CA PRO A 674 2.18 -21.49 -7.85
C PRO A 674 2.27 -22.17 -6.48
N THR A 675 2.96 -23.31 -6.42
CA THR A 675 3.35 -23.98 -5.17
C THR A 675 4.81 -23.72 -4.88
N LEU A 676 5.19 -23.77 -3.61
CA LEU A 676 6.59 -23.68 -3.22
C LEU A 676 7.25 -25.04 -3.41
N GLU A 677 8.35 -25.07 -4.18
CA GLU A 677 9.12 -26.28 -4.42
C GLU A 677 10.54 -26.14 -3.91
N GLN A 678 11.09 -27.25 -3.47
CA GLN A 678 12.45 -27.36 -2.95
C GLN A 678 13.39 -27.74 -4.09
N GLN A 679 14.51 -27.03 -4.20
CA GLN A 679 15.55 -27.22 -5.22
C GLN A 679 16.90 -27.54 -4.57
#